data_AF-A0A3D3KPY4-F1
#
_entry.id   AF-A0A3D3KPY4-F1
#
_cell.length_a   1.000
_cell.length_b   1.000
_cell.length_c   1.000
_cell.angle_alpha   90.00
_cell.angle_beta   90.00
_cell.angle_gamma   90.00
#
_symmetry.space_group_name_H-M   'P 1'
#
loop_
_entity.id
_entity.type
_entity.pdbx_description
1 polymer ?
#
loop_
_entity_poly.entity_id
_entity_poly.type
_entity_poly.pdbx_seq_one_letter_code
_entity_poly.pdbx_strand_id
1 'polypeptide(L)'
;MGNLSGVKKDDAIKQIKYLKVLKESGITPAEAYTIQYLPVIPPLFRPIYPTGDNSNMRVGDINNLYKQVILVNEGLGDKVLDVMPDEEKKSLRRELFGAVKALQGLDKPVSGKDFKGFIAAIKGDVPKEGFFQSKLLKKQQDIAGRATIGGDPSLELDEIKMPEDMAWTLYGPFIIGELVRSGMKIIDAEIELKDRTDKARSVLLMVMKDRPVLLNRAPTLHKFNIMAFKPSMHQGKTLLIPPMVMKPYGADVDGDSLTNSVYCTYDFCGGGMPFSGDTKIRYTYGLVNLRDFPRKELISESENKEVYKVPENIKVLTVWNGKEEWLRPENFSVHKNLKINEVVTNTSRTIHCSDDHSLVTVDDDLDYVKSKAELGMTIPRLRKPVKEGIECIKEIELPDVDNGKYKMPDVVAVDATLGYFTGAFIGNGWVNNGAEEKTAICFASNEKPVVDFLEEIISVYCNEKVHTNSVASTHTPFDGKECLHTKHTWYVKRLACYLRENIGSGARNKHLPRFWMHTDEDFRWGLLSGLIDTDGAICLNTVMRTRKSIQVTLNYTTTSRVLAYEIVALAHTLNLTASASVIKTPKGEECYCVNFTQESIGVMQRKLVLKNTEKNKRVADYKPNRDYKRNKYTPRLSAHRLKELRAAIYSEAKRHGVNKKPKTDQEQEIVRRCMRLYEIVGGNGKSHFVIPRPSALNIFDLNLDIFSDSFWAKWKNMVLDENVEWELVSEIKPLPFITEAYDLTIPPAYTMVTESGMVVFDTMQVHVPVSEEARREALDKMLPSQNLFSILDKSPHYVPSGEAIFGLYLGTKERTGASLKTYQNAGDVIKDLDLNRIQATDPILLQNIRTTPGSVKVNMVLPPEFRDYNRVITKKTLSEILRQVGQKYPSDYARIAKELKDLGDTWAFSPEASLSFKDFELPDIRNKILSDAGRTLASRKMQRMGRTSPTDIIDVYAGVQDKLIPALMEEGRRKENKFYEWAVSGSRGNPVQLSSIWGAPVLVTDLQDRVIPRPIKRNFIEGLTPGEYFTSLYGARKGITAAKTEVQLPGALAKELTASNVDLIVTIADCGTRKGIDFDISDRDALDRLAAIDVRDSSGNVLVGRNSIITSRVIDSLKKGGVLTIKARSVTTCEALKGVCASCAGVQENGRLPGIGENIGVKHSMSLAEPLTQMALSTKHTAGIAGSKGMGMSAIKTILEMPAS
;
A
#
# COMPACT_ATOMS: atom_id res chain seq x y z
N MET A 1 24.62 -27.74 53.53
CA MET A 1 23.48 -27.08 52.82
C MET A 1 22.20 -26.98 53.66
N GLY A 2 22.05 -27.71 54.78
CA GLY A 2 20.86 -27.61 55.65
C GLY A 2 20.65 -26.28 56.38
N ASN A 3 21.66 -25.40 56.43
CA ASN A 3 21.62 -24.11 57.15
C ASN A 3 21.47 -22.88 56.23
N LEU A 4 21.25 -23.06 54.93
CA LEU A 4 21.05 -21.96 53.97
C LEU A 4 19.57 -21.88 53.57
N SER A 5 18.93 -20.72 53.74
CA SER A 5 17.55 -20.46 53.34
C SER A 5 17.44 -19.30 52.35
N GLY A 6 16.39 -19.32 51.52
CA GLY A 6 16.08 -18.29 50.53
C GLY A 6 17.16 -18.09 49.46
N VAL A 7 17.42 -16.83 49.09
CA VAL A 7 18.33 -16.42 48.01
C VAL A 7 19.73 -17.03 48.11
N LYS A 8 20.27 -17.16 49.34
CA LYS A 8 21.61 -17.75 49.55
C LYS A 8 21.66 -19.23 49.16
N LYS A 9 20.56 -19.95 49.33
CA LYS A 9 20.45 -21.35 48.91
C LYS A 9 20.36 -21.43 47.39
N ASP A 10 19.59 -20.55 46.74
CA ASP A 10 19.46 -20.51 45.29
C ASP A 10 20.79 -20.16 44.61
N ASP A 11 21.54 -19.20 45.15
CA ASP A 11 22.87 -18.85 44.64
C ASP A 11 23.87 -19.99 44.84
N ALA A 12 23.84 -20.66 46.00
CA ALA A 12 24.65 -21.86 46.24
C ALA A 12 24.28 -22.99 45.27
N ILE A 13 22.98 -23.19 44.97
CA ILE A 13 22.52 -24.18 43.99
C ILE A 13 23.01 -23.81 42.58
N LYS A 14 22.94 -22.54 42.17
CA LYS A 14 23.48 -22.08 40.89
C LYS A 14 24.98 -22.33 40.80
N GLN A 15 25.74 -21.98 41.84
CA GLN A 15 27.19 -22.23 41.91
C GLN A 15 27.52 -23.72 41.82
N ILE A 16 26.82 -24.56 42.58
CA ILE A 16 26.99 -26.02 42.53
C ILE A 16 26.67 -26.55 41.14
N LYS A 17 25.64 -26.03 40.46
CA LYS A 17 25.31 -26.41 39.09
C LYS A 17 26.47 -26.13 38.13
N TYR A 18 27.08 -24.94 38.19
CA TYR A 18 28.26 -24.62 37.38
C TYR A 18 29.47 -25.51 37.72
N LEU A 19 29.78 -25.68 39.01
CA LEU A 19 30.89 -26.53 39.46
C LEU A 19 30.70 -28.00 39.08
N LYS A 20 29.46 -28.50 39.13
CA LYS A 20 29.11 -29.85 38.71
C LYS A 20 29.30 -30.04 37.22
N VAL A 21 28.89 -29.07 36.38
CA VAL A 21 29.13 -29.11 34.93
C VAL A 21 30.62 -29.08 34.62
N LEU A 22 31.43 -28.27 35.31
CA LEU A 22 32.89 -28.26 35.15
C LEU A 22 33.51 -29.62 35.53
N LYS A 23 33.06 -30.21 36.63
CA LYS A 23 33.52 -31.54 37.08
C LYS A 23 33.13 -32.65 36.10
N GLU A 24 31.90 -32.63 35.59
CA GLU A 24 31.40 -33.63 34.63
C GLU A 24 32.05 -33.51 33.25
N SER A 25 32.38 -32.29 32.82
CA SER A 25 33.07 -32.04 31.54
C SER A 25 34.58 -32.25 31.59
N GLY A 26 35.18 -32.38 32.78
CA GLY A 26 36.62 -32.56 32.94
C GLY A 26 37.46 -31.32 32.59
N ILE A 27 36.83 -30.16 32.44
CA ILE A 27 37.48 -28.90 32.05
C ILE A 27 37.90 -28.12 33.30
N THR A 28 39.13 -27.64 33.35
CA THR A 28 39.57 -26.79 34.46
C THR A 28 38.94 -25.39 34.39
N PRO A 29 38.73 -24.68 35.52
CA PRO A 29 38.21 -23.31 35.48
C PRO A 29 39.04 -22.34 34.64
N ALA A 30 40.36 -22.54 34.58
CA ALA A 30 41.25 -21.76 33.73
C ALA A 30 40.92 -21.96 32.26
N GLU A 31 40.78 -23.21 31.80
CA GLU A 31 40.41 -23.53 30.42
C GLU A 31 38.99 -23.07 30.06
N ALA A 32 38.05 -23.09 31.02
CA ALA A 32 36.66 -22.71 30.77
C ALA A 32 36.45 -21.18 30.63
N TYR A 33 37.21 -20.37 31.38
CA TYR A 33 36.96 -18.93 31.51
C TYR A 33 38.09 -18.04 30.98
N THR A 34 39.23 -18.61 30.57
CA THR A 34 40.32 -17.85 29.94
C THR A 34 40.43 -18.21 28.47
N ILE A 35 40.62 -17.19 27.61
CA ILE A 35 40.76 -17.36 26.16
C ILE A 35 42.19 -16.96 25.80
N GLN A 36 43.00 -17.94 25.41
CA GLN A 36 44.36 -17.70 24.91
C GLN A 36 44.36 -17.34 23.42
N TYR A 37 43.50 -17.99 22.63
CA TYR A 37 43.39 -17.79 21.19
C TYR A 37 41.96 -17.35 20.83
N LEU A 38 41.82 -16.16 20.25
CA LEU A 38 40.53 -15.64 19.81
C LEU A 38 40.25 -16.11 18.37
N PRO A 39 39.21 -16.93 18.13
CA PRO A 39 38.86 -17.36 16.78
C PRO A 39 38.30 -16.18 15.95
N VAL A 40 38.74 -16.07 14.70
CA VAL A 40 38.26 -15.05 13.75
C VAL A 40 37.31 -15.69 12.74
N ILE A 41 36.06 -15.21 12.67
CA ILE A 41 35.07 -15.76 11.74
C ILE A 41 35.47 -15.54 10.26
N PRO A 42 35.09 -16.45 9.33
CA PRO A 42 35.40 -16.30 7.92
C PRO A 42 34.89 -14.97 7.31
N PRO A 43 35.61 -14.37 6.35
CA PRO A 43 35.22 -13.12 5.70
C PRO A 43 33.81 -13.11 5.09
N LEU A 44 33.29 -14.27 4.66
CA LEU A 44 31.93 -14.42 4.11
C LEU A 44 30.84 -13.93 5.09
N PHE A 45 31.06 -14.08 6.40
CA PHE A 45 30.12 -13.65 7.44
C PHE A 45 30.40 -12.22 7.95
N ARG A 46 31.49 -11.59 7.49
CA ARG A 46 31.87 -10.20 7.79
C ARG A 46 32.30 -9.47 6.50
N PRO A 47 31.45 -9.46 5.45
CA PRO A 47 31.84 -8.92 4.15
C PRO A 47 32.11 -7.42 4.23
N ILE A 48 33.07 -6.97 3.44
CA ILE A 48 33.38 -5.56 3.22
C ILE A 48 32.85 -5.21 1.85
N TYR A 49 31.89 -4.30 1.79
CA TYR A 49 31.30 -3.87 0.54
C TYR A 49 31.93 -2.53 0.14
N PRO A 50 32.49 -2.41 -1.06
CA PRO A 50 32.82 -1.09 -1.59
C PRO A 50 31.50 -0.31 -1.74
N THR A 51 31.43 0.87 -1.14
CA THR A 51 30.35 1.82 -1.49
C THR A 51 30.70 2.37 -2.88
N GLY A 52 29.72 2.75 -3.70
CA GLY A 52 29.90 3.07 -5.12
C GLY A 52 30.95 4.14 -5.48
N ASP A 53 31.51 4.84 -4.49
CA ASP A 53 32.70 5.68 -4.58
C ASP A 53 33.89 4.93 -3.96
N ASN A 54 34.94 4.71 -4.75
CA ASN A 54 36.18 3.98 -4.39
C ASN A 54 36.90 4.48 -3.13
N SER A 55 36.44 5.57 -2.50
CA SER A 55 36.99 6.12 -1.26
C SER A 55 36.37 5.56 0.02
N ASN A 56 35.13 5.05 0.00
CA ASN A 56 34.42 4.63 1.22
C ASN A 56 34.00 3.15 1.17
N MET A 57 34.64 2.32 1.99
CA MET A 57 34.25 0.92 2.20
C MET A 57 33.23 0.83 3.33
N ARG A 58 32.10 0.16 3.08
CA ARG A 58 31.16 -0.24 4.14
C ARG A 58 31.70 -1.50 4.80
N VAL A 59 32.36 -1.29 5.93
CA VAL A 59 32.94 -2.34 6.77
C VAL A 59 31.91 -2.72 7.84
N GLY A 60 31.57 -4.00 7.95
CA GLY A 60 30.67 -4.47 9.01
C GLY A 60 31.21 -4.22 10.42
N ASP A 61 30.33 -3.98 11.38
CA ASP A 61 30.67 -3.61 12.77
C ASP A 61 31.66 -4.58 13.43
N ILE A 62 31.48 -5.88 13.21
CA ILE A 62 32.35 -6.94 13.73
C ILE A 62 33.80 -6.78 13.23
N ASN A 63 34.03 -6.34 11.99
CA ASN A 63 35.39 -6.09 11.48
C ASN A 63 36.06 -4.92 12.22
N ASN A 64 35.29 -3.88 12.57
CA ASN A 64 35.82 -2.75 13.34
C ASN A 64 36.18 -3.16 14.77
N LEU A 65 35.39 -4.04 15.39
CA LEU A 65 35.69 -4.60 16.70
C LEU A 65 36.91 -5.53 16.68
N TYR A 66 37.04 -6.39 15.66
CA TYR A 66 38.27 -7.18 15.48
C TYR A 66 39.50 -6.29 15.32
N LYS A 67 39.39 -5.22 14.52
CA LYS A 67 40.48 -4.24 14.35
C LYS A 67 40.90 -3.63 15.69
N GLN A 68 39.96 -3.27 16.55
CA GLN A 68 40.27 -2.74 17.89
C GLN A 68 41.02 -3.77 18.74
N VAL A 69 40.55 -5.01 18.79
CA VAL A 69 41.22 -6.08 19.55
C VAL A 69 42.64 -6.31 19.05
N ILE A 70 42.85 -6.35 17.72
CA ILE A 70 44.16 -6.55 17.11
C ILE A 70 45.11 -5.40 17.48
N LEU A 71 44.66 -4.15 17.32
CA LEU A 71 45.50 -2.97 17.62
C LEU A 71 45.92 -2.91 19.10
N VAL A 72 45.02 -3.20 20.02
CA VAL A 72 45.34 -3.24 21.46
C VAL A 72 46.28 -4.41 21.78
N ASN A 73 46.10 -5.56 21.12
CA ASN A 73 46.96 -6.73 21.31
C ASN A 73 48.38 -6.53 20.73
N GLU A 74 48.52 -5.84 19.60
CA GLU A 74 49.83 -5.45 19.05
C GLU A 74 50.59 -4.53 20.01
N GLY A 75 49.90 -3.62 20.70
CA GLY A 75 50.47 -2.78 21.76
C GLY A 75 50.96 -3.56 22.99
N LEU A 76 50.51 -4.80 23.18
CA LEU A 76 50.94 -5.72 24.23
C LEU A 76 52.00 -6.73 23.74
N GLY A 77 52.62 -6.52 22.57
CA GLY A 77 53.69 -7.38 22.08
C GLY A 77 54.95 -7.32 22.94
N ASP A 78 55.66 -8.45 23.06
CA ASP A 78 56.82 -8.64 23.97
C ASP A 78 57.90 -7.55 23.84
N LYS A 79 58.15 -7.05 22.62
CA LYS A 79 59.16 -5.99 22.37
C LYS A 79 58.81 -4.62 22.95
N VAL A 80 57.54 -4.35 23.22
CA VAL A 80 57.04 -3.06 23.73
C VAL A 80 56.87 -3.11 25.25
N LEU A 81 56.53 -4.30 25.79
CA LEU A 81 56.31 -4.54 27.21
C LEU A 81 57.57 -4.34 28.07
N ASP A 82 58.75 -4.69 27.57
CA ASP A 82 60.00 -4.61 28.36
C ASP A 82 60.40 -3.17 28.71
N VAL A 83 59.89 -2.18 27.98
CA VAL A 83 60.25 -0.76 28.12
C VAL A 83 59.11 0.07 28.75
N MET A 84 57.94 -0.54 28.99
CA MET A 84 56.74 0.15 29.48
C MET A 84 56.56 0.06 31.01
N PRO A 85 56.10 1.14 31.67
CA PRO A 85 55.71 1.13 33.08
C PRO A 85 54.59 0.12 33.39
N ASP A 86 54.60 -0.46 34.59
CA ASP A 86 53.61 -1.48 34.99
C ASP A 86 52.16 -0.97 35.05
N GLU A 87 51.96 0.33 35.31
CA GLU A 87 50.63 0.95 35.27
C GLU A 87 50.05 0.98 33.85
N GLU A 88 50.87 1.29 32.84
CA GLU A 88 50.45 1.29 31.43
C GLU A 88 50.15 -0.13 30.94
N LYS A 89 50.95 -1.12 31.35
CA LYS A 89 50.67 -2.55 31.10
C LYS A 89 49.31 -2.96 31.65
N LYS A 90 48.98 -2.53 32.87
CA LYS A 90 47.70 -2.83 33.52
C LYS A 90 46.53 -2.14 32.81
N SER A 91 46.75 -0.92 32.32
CA SER A 91 45.76 -0.17 31.52
C SER A 91 45.45 -0.89 30.20
N LEU A 92 46.48 -1.24 29.42
CA LEU A 92 46.34 -1.94 28.14
C LEU A 92 45.69 -3.32 28.27
N ARG A 93 46.02 -4.08 29.33
CA ARG A 93 45.34 -5.35 29.63
C ARG A 93 43.85 -5.17 29.91
N ARG A 94 43.48 -4.07 30.59
CA ARG A 94 42.07 -3.73 30.86
C ARG A 94 41.35 -3.33 29.58
N GLU A 95 42.02 -2.59 28.71
CA GLU A 95 41.51 -2.19 27.39
C GLU A 95 41.32 -3.40 26.47
N LEU A 96 42.26 -4.34 26.45
CA LEU A 96 42.14 -5.59 25.69
C LEU A 96 40.93 -6.39 26.16
N PHE A 97 40.76 -6.54 27.48
CA PHE A 97 39.61 -7.21 28.05
C PHE A 97 38.29 -6.49 27.70
N GLY A 98 38.28 -5.15 27.72
CA GLY A 98 37.15 -4.34 27.28
C GLY A 98 36.83 -4.52 25.79
N ALA A 99 37.84 -4.52 24.91
CA ALA A 99 37.68 -4.73 23.48
C ALA A 99 37.15 -6.13 23.15
N VAL A 100 37.62 -7.17 23.85
CA VAL A 100 37.12 -8.55 23.69
C VAL A 100 35.67 -8.67 24.18
N LYS A 101 35.32 -8.03 25.31
CA LYS A 101 33.93 -7.96 25.79
C LYS A 101 33.00 -7.23 24.82
N ALA A 102 33.47 -6.13 24.23
CA ALA A 102 32.73 -5.40 23.21
C ALA A 102 32.53 -6.22 21.94
N LEU A 103 33.56 -6.97 21.51
CA LEU A 103 33.47 -7.90 20.38
C LEU A 103 32.44 -9.01 20.63
N GLN A 104 32.39 -9.57 21.85
CA GLN A 104 31.35 -10.52 22.25
C GLN A 104 29.95 -9.87 22.30
N GLY A 105 29.88 -8.56 22.57
CA GLY A 105 28.64 -7.80 22.71
C GLY A 105 28.11 -7.76 24.16
N LEU A 106 28.99 -7.95 25.15
CA LEU A 106 28.67 -7.87 26.58
C LEU A 106 28.89 -6.47 27.17
N ASP A 107 29.63 -5.62 26.46
CA ASP A 107 29.98 -4.26 26.89
C ASP A 107 30.02 -3.32 25.67
N LYS A 108 30.15 -2.01 25.92
CA LYS A 108 30.28 -1.00 24.85
C LYS A 108 31.71 -0.94 24.30
N PRO A 109 31.88 -0.62 23.01
CA PRO A 109 33.21 -0.44 22.43
C PRO A 109 33.99 0.69 23.10
N VAL A 110 35.31 0.55 23.13
CA VAL A 110 36.23 1.55 23.70
C VAL A 110 36.25 2.84 22.87
N SER A 111 35.95 2.74 21.57
CA SER A 111 35.74 3.89 20.68
C SER A 111 34.32 4.43 20.81
N GLY A 112 34.14 5.76 20.82
CA GLY A 112 32.84 6.44 20.98
C GLY A 112 31.80 6.22 19.86
N LYS A 113 31.98 5.23 18.97
CA LYS A 113 30.98 4.76 18.00
C LYS A 113 30.40 3.42 18.45
N ASP A 114 29.08 3.33 18.55
CA ASP A 114 28.37 2.08 18.89
C ASP A 114 28.47 1.06 17.74
N PHE A 115 29.41 0.12 17.85
CA PHE A 115 29.51 -1.06 16.98
C PHE A 115 28.85 -2.28 17.64
N LYS A 116 28.13 -3.08 16.86
CA LYS A 116 27.47 -4.29 17.35
C LYS A 116 28.42 -5.49 17.41
N GLY A 117 28.59 -6.06 18.61
CA GLY A 117 29.28 -7.33 18.83
C GLY A 117 28.47 -8.56 18.39
N PHE A 118 29.02 -9.75 18.59
CA PHE A 118 28.42 -11.01 18.12
C PHE A 118 27.00 -11.28 18.66
N ILE A 119 26.79 -11.12 19.97
CA ILE A 119 25.48 -11.37 20.58
C ILE A 119 24.43 -10.40 20.03
N ALA A 120 24.80 -9.12 19.87
CA ALA A 120 23.91 -8.11 19.29
C ALA A 120 23.60 -8.39 17.82
N ALA A 121 24.58 -8.85 17.03
CA ALA A 121 24.37 -9.25 15.63
C ALA A 121 23.48 -10.50 15.50
N ILE A 122 23.62 -11.47 16.42
CA ILE A 122 22.79 -12.67 16.47
C ILE A 122 21.35 -12.32 16.86
N LYS A 123 21.18 -11.48 17.89
CA LYS A 123 19.87 -11.05 18.41
C LYS A 123 19.14 -10.09 17.48
N GLY A 124 19.88 -9.16 16.86
CA GLY A 124 19.33 -7.99 16.16
C GLY A 124 18.78 -6.94 17.13
N ASP A 125 18.53 -5.72 16.64
CA ASP A 125 17.84 -4.68 17.43
C ASP A 125 16.36 -5.05 17.58
N VAL A 126 15.81 -5.64 16.51
CA VAL A 126 14.49 -6.24 16.47
C VAL A 126 14.67 -7.75 16.26
N PRO A 127 13.90 -8.62 16.94
CA PRO A 127 14.02 -10.08 16.76
C PRO A 127 13.96 -10.55 15.30
N LYS A 128 13.22 -9.83 14.44
CA LYS A 128 13.09 -10.13 12.99
C LYS A 128 14.38 -9.91 12.20
N GLU A 129 15.26 -9.02 12.65
CA GLU A 129 16.54 -8.70 12.02
C GLU A 129 17.68 -9.58 12.55
N GLY A 130 17.46 -10.30 13.65
CA GLY A 130 18.41 -11.27 14.17
C GLY A 130 18.81 -12.30 13.12
N PHE A 131 20.02 -12.83 13.26
CA PHE A 131 20.62 -13.77 12.31
C PHE A 131 19.73 -15.01 12.09
N PHE A 132 19.22 -15.62 13.16
CA PHE A 132 18.37 -16.82 13.07
C PHE A 132 17.07 -16.57 12.33
N GLN A 133 16.39 -15.45 12.60
CA GLN A 133 15.12 -15.12 11.96
C GLN A 133 15.31 -14.74 10.48
N SER A 134 16.33 -13.93 10.19
CA SER A 134 16.54 -13.37 8.84
C SER A 134 17.27 -14.30 7.86
N LYS A 135 18.08 -15.25 8.35
CA LYS A 135 18.89 -16.15 7.50
C LYS A 135 18.48 -17.62 7.56
N LEU A 136 17.95 -18.09 8.69
CA LEU A 136 17.58 -19.50 8.86
C LEU A 136 16.08 -19.71 8.68
N LEU A 137 15.25 -18.96 9.40
CA LEU A 137 13.78 -19.12 9.35
C LEU A 137 13.16 -18.46 8.12
N LYS A 138 13.69 -17.32 7.69
CA LYS A 138 13.28 -16.64 6.46
C LYS A 138 14.35 -16.78 5.39
N LYS A 139 13.98 -17.28 4.22
CA LYS A 139 14.83 -17.31 3.03
C LYS A 139 14.04 -16.82 1.82
N GLN A 140 14.75 -16.17 0.90
CA GLN A 140 14.22 -15.98 -0.45
C GLN A 140 14.25 -17.33 -1.16
N GLN A 141 13.21 -17.61 -1.93
CA GLN A 141 13.05 -18.85 -2.66
C GLN A 141 13.14 -18.55 -4.15
N ASP A 142 13.80 -19.44 -4.89
CA ASP A 142 13.77 -19.45 -6.35
C ASP A 142 12.43 -20.02 -6.85
N ILE A 143 12.09 -19.75 -8.11
CA ILE A 143 10.81 -20.19 -8.73
C ILE A 143 9.60 -19.66 -7.93
N ALA A 144 9.70 -18.39 -7.53
CA ALA A 144 8.65 -17.65 -6.87
C ALA A 144 8.37 -16.34 -7.61
N GLY A 145 7.10 -15.98 -7.71
CA GLY A 145 6.61 -14.76 -8.32
C GLY A 145 5.71 -13.99 -7.37
N ARG A 146 5.34 -12.78 -7.76
CA ARG A 146 4.34 -11.99 -7.04
C ARG A 146 3.48 -11.23 -8.05
N ALA A 147 2.17 -11.31 -7.89
CA ALA A 147 1.21 -10.60 -8.75
C ALA A 147 0.11 -9.99 -7.89
N THR A 148 -0.55 -8.98 -8.45
CA THR A 148 -1.77 -8.42 -7.89
C THR A 148 -2.90 -9.44 -7.97
N ILE A 149 -3.87 -9.41 -7.07
CA ILE A 149 -4.99 -10.36 -7.10
C ILE A 149 -6.29 -9.74 -7.61
N GLY A 150 -7.10 -10.53 -8.28
CA GLY A 150 -8.46 -10.19 -8.70
C GLY A 150 -9.41 -11.38 -8.49
N GLY A 151 -10.70 -11.10 -8.31
CA GLY A 151 -11.72 -12.13 -8.22
C GLY A 151 -12.27 -12.50 -9.59
N ASP A 152 -12.29 -13.79 -9.91
CA ASP A 152 -12.98 -14.31 -11.10
C ASP A 152 -14.05 -15.34 -10.68
N PRO A 153 -15.34 -14.98 -10.75
CA PRO A 153 -16.44 -15.88 -10.40
C PRO A 153 -16.54 -17.14 -11.27
N SER A 154 -15.91 -17.17 -12.46
CA SER A 154 -15.99 -18.31 -13.39
C SER A 154 -15.11 -19.50 -13.00
N LEU A 155 -14.14 -19.28 -12.09
CA LEU A 155 -13.16 -20.28 -11.69
C LEU A 155 -13.75 -21.35 -10.77
N GLU A 156 -13.27 -22.59 -10.94
CA GLU A 156 -13.49 -23.67 -9.96
C GLU A 156 -12.73 -23.41 -8.66
N LEU A 157 -13.13 -24.09 -7.58
CA LEU A 157 -12.57 -23.87 -6.25
C LEU A 157 -11.03 -24.10 -6.17
N ASP A 158 -10.51 -25.08 -6.92
CA ASP A 158 -9.10 -25.44 -6.94
C ASP A 158 -8.30 -24.75 -8.07
N GLU A 159 -8.93 -23.88 -8.86
CA GLU A 159 -8.34 -23.29 -10.06
C GLU A 159 -8.00 -21.82 -9.89
N ILE A 160 -6.95 -21.39 -10.59
CA ILE A 160 -6.58 -19.98 -10.71
C ILE A 160 -6.19 -19.64 -12.15
N LYS A 161 -6.25 -18.35 -12.51
CA LYS A 161 -5.62 -17.86 -13.75
C LYS A 161 -4.38 -17.05 -13.42
N MET A 162 -3.26 -17.48 -13.97
CA MET A 162 -1.96 -16.85 -13.86
C MET A 162 -1.65 -15.99 -15.09
N PRO A 163 -1.01 -14.83 -14.89
CA PRO A 163 -0.44 -14.04 -15.99
C PRO A 163 0.49 -14.87 -16.86
N GLU A 164 0.34 -14.76 -18.18
CA GLU A 164 1.14 -15.52 -19.14
C GLU A 164 2.65 -15.31 -18.94
N ASP A 165 3.12 -14.06 -18.79
CA ASP A 165 4.55 -13.77 -18.57
C ASP A 165 5.10 -14.40 -17.28
N MET A 166 4.29 -14.42 -16.22
CA MET A 166 4.65 -15.07 -14.97
C MET A 166 4.74 -16.59 -15.16
N ALA A 167 3.80 -17.19 -15.89
CA ALA A 167 3.81 -18.62 -16.17
C ALA A 167 5.07 -19.03 -16.94
N TRP A 168 5.42 -18.31 -18.02
CA TRP A 168 6.64 -18.57 -18.80
C TRP A 168 7.91 -18.52 -17.94
N THR A 169 8.00 -17.53 -17.05
CA THR A 169 9.18 -17.34 -16.19
C THR A 169 9.27 -18.43 -15.11
N LEU A 170 8.17 -18.69 -14.39
CA LEU A 170 8.16 -19.67 -13.29
C LEU A 170 8.27 -21.11 -13.80
N TYR A 171 7.68 -21.42 -14.95
CA TYR A 171 7.72 -22.77 -15.51
C TYR A 171 8.91 -23.04 -16.43
N GLY A 172 9.68 -22.02 -16.79
CA GLY A 172 10.82 -22.08 -17.71
C GLY A 172 11.75 -23.29 -17.51
N PRO A 173 12.28 -23.54 -16.29
CA PRO A 173 13.17 -24.68 -16.03
C PRO A 173 12.52 -26.04 -16.34
N PHE A 174 11.21 -26.18 -16.12
CA PHE A 174 10.48 -27.42 -16.39
C PHE A 174 10.19 -27.61 -17.88
N ILE A 175 9.93 -26.52 -18.61
CA ILE A 175 9.75 -26.55 -20.07
C ILE A 175 11.04 -27.01 -20.75
N ILE A 176 12.18 -26.43 -20.37
CA ILE A 176 13.50 -26.84 -20.86
C ILE A 176 13.73 -28.32 -20.56
N GLY A 177 13.47 -28.75 -19.32
CA GLY A 177 13.61 -30.13 -18.92
C GLY A 177 12.81 -31.11 -19.80
N GLU A 178 11.57 -30.77 -20.13
CA GLU A 178 10.69 -31.63 -20.93
C GLU A 178 11.03 -31.62 -22.43
N LEU A 179 11.44 -30.45 -22.97
CA LEU A 179 11.94 -30.35 -24.34
C LEU A 179 13.22 -31.17 -24.53
N VAL A 180 14.12 -31.14 -23.54
CA VAL A 180 15.35 -31.95 -23.55
C VAL A 180 15.03 -33.44 -23.47
N ARG A 181 14.06 -33.86 -22.65
CA ARG A 181 13.57 -35.26 -22.62
C ARG A 181 12.99 -35.71 -23.96
N SER A 182 12.39 -34.78 -24.70
CA SER A 182 11.88 -35.03 -26.05
C SER A 182 12.98 -35.14 -27.12
N GLY A 183 14.26 -35.13 -26.73
CA GLY A 183 15.42 -35.30 -27.62
C GLY A 183 16.09 -34.01 -28.10
N MET A 184 15.70 -32.85 -27.57
CA MET A 184 16.28 -31.54 -27.91
C MET A 184 17.55 -31.24 -27.09
N LYS A 185 18.49 -30.47 -27.64
CA LYS A 185 19.65 -30.01 -26.87
C LYS A 185 19.24 -28.87 -25.94
N ILE A 186 19.93 -28.71 -24.80
CA ILE A 186 19.61 -27.68 -23.79
C ILE A 186 19.59 -26.27 -24.41
N ILE A 187 20.57 -25.95 -25.26
CA ILE A 187 20.68 -24.65 -25.92
C ILE A 187 19.48 -24.41 -26.85
N ASP A 188 19.10 -25.41 -27.65
CA ASP A 188 17.96 -25.31 -28.56
C ASP A 188 16.65 -25.16 -27.76
N ALA A 189 16.52 -25.86 -26.63
CA ALA A 189 15.36 -25.76 -25.74
C ALA A 189 15.26 -24.38 -25.04
N GLU A 190 16.39 -23.76 -24.69
CA GLU A 190 16.42 -22.39 -24.17
C GLU A 190 16.00 -21.36 -25.23
N ILE A 191 16.40 -21.57 -26.49
CA ILE A 191 15.98 -20.74 -27.62
C ILE A 191 14.46 -20.87 -27.83
N GLU A 192 13.93 -22.09 -27.88
CA GLU A 192 12.50 -22.36 -28.04
C GLU A 192 11.65 -21.75 -26.90
N LEU A 193 12.16 -21.76 -25.66
CA LEU A 193 11.52 -21.10 -24.53
C LEU A 193 11.54 -19.57 -24.69
N LYS A 194 12.70 -19.00 -25.08
CA LYS A 194 12.87 -17.56 -25.26
C LYS A 194 11.97 -17.01 -26.38
N ASP A 195 11.86 -17.77 -27.47
CA ASP A 195 11.05 -17.43 -28.64
C ASP A 195 9.55 -17.75 -28.44
N ARG A 196 9.19 -18.40 -27.32
CA ARG A 196 7.81 -18.78 -26.95
C ARG A 196 7.07 -19.50 -28.09
N THR A 197 7.75 -20.44 -28.75
CA THR A 197 7.20 -21.17 -29.90
C THR A 197 5.97 -21.99 -29.52
N ASP A 198 5.14 -22.38 -30.50
CA ASP A 198 3.95 -23.21 -30.26
C ASP A 198 4.28 -24.56 -29.60
N LYS A 199 5.48 -25.10 -29.88
CA LYS A 199 6.00 -26.31 -29.25
C LYS A 199 6.26 -26.08 -27.76
N ALA A 200 6.98 -25.01 -27.41
CA ALA A 200 7.23 -24.63 -26.02
C ALA A 200 5.92 -24.31 -25.27
N ARG A 201 4.94 -23.69 -25.95
CA ARG A 201 3.63 -23.37 -25.38
C ARG A 201 2.81 -24.62 -25.07
N SER A 202 2.85 -25.61 -25.95
CA SER A 202 2.20 -26.91 -25.75
C SER A 202 2.81 -27.64 -24.55
N VAL A 203 4.14 -27.61 -24.42
CA VAL A 203 4.87 -28.16 -23.26
C VAL A 203 4.53 -27.40 -21.98
N LEU A 204 4.48 -26.05 -22.02
CA LEU A 204 4.07 -25.24 -20.87
C LEU A 204 2.69 -25.63 -20.37
N LEU A 205 1.70 -25.75 -21.25
CA LEU A 205 0.34 -26.16 -20.88
C LEU A 205 0.32 -27.57 -20.26
N MET A 206 1.11 -28.50 -20.80
CA MET A 206 1.26 -29.84 -20.23
C MET A 206 1.87 -29.80 -18.82
N VAL A 207 2.96 -29.05 -18.63
CA VAL A 207 3.64 -28.91 -17.34
C VAL A 207 2.74 -28.21 -16.31
N MET A 208 2.03 -27.15 -16.70
CA MET A 208 1.10 -26.42 -15.82
C MET A 208 -0.08 -27.30 -15.38
N LYS A 209 -0.56 -28.19 -16.25
CA LYS A 209 -1.63 -29.14 -15.90
C LYS A 209 -1.16 -30.17 -14.86
N ASP A 210 0.11 -30.56 -14.94
CA ASP A 210 0.72 -31.54 -14.04
C ASP A 210 1.16 -30.91 -12.69
N ARG A 211 1.57 -29.63 -12.69
CA ARG A 211 2.15 -28.96 -11.52
C ARG A 211 1.23 -27.87 -10.96
N PRO A 212 0.77 -27.98 -9.71
CA PRO A 212 0.03 -26.90 -9.06
C PRO A 212 0.97 -25.75 -8.68
N VAL A 213 0.41 -24.61 -8.29
CA VAL A 213 1.16 -23.51 -7.64
C VAL A 213 0.67 -23.30 -6.22
N LEU A 214 1.55 -22.85 -5.34
CA LEU A 214 1.21 -22.42 -3.99
C LEU A 214 1.03 -20.91 -3.96
N LEU A 215 -0.14 -20.46 -3.52
CA LEU A 215 -0.44 -19.05 -3.31
C LEU A 215 -0.35 -18.69 -1.84
N ASN A 216 0.40 -17.64 -1.54
CA ASN A 216 0.59 -17.11 -0.19
C ASN A 216 0.22 -15.63 -0.10
N ARG A 217 -0.67 -15.30 0.85
CA ARG A 217 -0.95 -13.91 1.25
C ARG A 217 -0.37 -13.65 2.63
N ALA A 218 0.46 -12.61 2.72
CA ALA A 218 1.00 -12.14 3.98
C ALA A 218 0.03 -11.16 4.66
N PRO A 219 -0.07 -11.16 6.00
CA PRO A 219 0.57 -12.07 6.94
C PRO A 219 -0.07 -13.48 6.93
N THR A 220 0.76 -14.52 7.02
CA THR A 220 0.32 -15.91 7.13
C THR A 220 -0.08 -16.21 8.57
N LEU A 221 -1.38 -16.20 8.89
CA LEU A 221 -1.90 -16.42 10.25
C LEU A 221 -2.14 -17.90 10.55
N HIS A 222 -2.57 -18.64 9.54
CA HIS A 222 -2.87 -20.07 9.62
C HIS A 222 -2.50 -20.78 8.32
N LYS A 223 -2.61 -22.11 8.30
CA LYS A 223 -2.28 -22.91 7.10
C LYS A 223 -3.03 -22.47 5.84
N PHE A 224 -4.29 -22.01 5.94
CA PHE A 224 -5.08 -21.59 4.76
C PHE A 224 -4.63 -20.27 4.13
N ASN A 225 -3.64 -19.57 4.69
CA ASN A 225 -2.96 -18.48 4.00
C ASN A 225 -1.93 -18.99 2.97
N ILE A 226 -1.71 -20.31 2.90
CA ILE A 226 -0.90 -20.97 1.88
C ILE A 226 -1.71 -22.15 1.35
N MET A 227 -2.20 -22.05 0.12
CA MET A 227 -3.00 -23.10 -0.52
C MET A 227 -2.46 -23.39 -1.92
N ALA A 228 -2.64 -24.63 -2.36
CA ALA A 228 -2.29 -25.05 -3.71
C ALA A 228 -3.44 -24.82 -4.68
N PHE A 229 -3.13 -24.49 -5.92
CA PHE A 229 -4.12 -24.34 -6.99
C PHE A 229 -3.59 -24.91 -8.30
N LYS A 230 -4.51 -25.36 -9.14
CA LYS A 230 -4.24 -25.74 -10.52
C LYS A 230 -4.22 -24.47 -11.38
N PRO A 231 -3.07 -24.12 -11.98
CA PRO A 231 -2.96 -22.88 -12.72
C PRO A 231 -3.45 -23.05 -14.16
N SER A 232 -4.11 -22.02 -14.66
CA SER A 232 -4.38 -21.81 -16.09
C SER A 232 -3.79 -20.45 -16.50
N MET A 233 -3.54 -20.23 -17.79
CA MET A 233 -3.01 -18.93 -18.26
C MET A 233 -4.13 -17.98 -18.65
N HIS A 234 -3.90 -16.67 -18.46
CA HIS A 234 -4.71 -15.63 -19.09
C HIS A 234 -3.86 -14.43 -19.51
N GLN A 235 -4.43 -13.61 -20.39
CA GLN A 235 -3.83 -12.35 -20.80
C GLN A 235 -4.03 -11.29 -19.70
N GLY A 236 -2.93 -10.69 -19.21
CA GLY A 236 -2.94 -9.68 -18.14
C GLY A 236 -1.75 -9.82 -17.18
N LYS A 237 -1.70 -8.97 -16.14
CA LYS A 237 -0.66 -8.99 -15.07
C LYS A 237 -1.20 -9.35 -13.68
N THR A 238 -2.50 -9.58 -13.56
CA THR A 238 -3.20 -9.84 -12.29
C THR A 238 -3.49 -11.33 -12.16
N LEU A 239 -3.17 -11.92 -11.02
CA LEU A 239 -3.56 -13.27 -10.65
C LEU A 239 -5.07 -13.32 -10.33
N LEU A 240 -5.84 -14.11 -11.07
CA LEU A 240 -7.27 -14.27 -10.80
C LEU A 240 -7.52 -15.50 -9.92
N ILE A 241 -8.24 -15.29 -8.82
CA ILE A 241 -8.58 -16.33 -7.84
C ILE A 241 -10.10 -16.44 -7.66
N PRO A 242 -10.62 -17.60 -7.23
CA PRO A 242 -12.05 -17.76 -6.97
C PRO A 242 -12.49 -16.89 -5.76
N PRO A 243 -13.61 -16.14 -5.84
CA PRO A 243 -14.09 -15.32 -4.73
C PRO A 243 -14.31 -16.06 -3.41
N MET A 244 -14.72 -17.34 -3.46
CA MET A 244 -14.94 -18.17 -2.26
C MET A 244 -13.65 -18.41 -1.44
N VAL A 245 -12.49 -18.28 -2.08
CA VAL A 245 -11.18 -18.53 -1.50
C VAL A 245 -10.59 -17.26 -0.85
N MET A 246 -11.13 -16.08 -1.18
CA MET A 246 -10.64 -14.79 -0.65
C MET A 246 -10.78 -14.68 0.86
N LYS A 247 -11.89 -15.17 1.43
CA LYS A 247 -12.16 -15.06 2.87
C LYS A 247 -11.12 -15.80 3.73
N PRO A 248 -10.75 -17.07 3.45
CA PRO A 248 -9.62 -17.73 4.14
C PRO A 248 -8.30 -16.96 4.06
N TYR A 249 -8.00 -16.29 2.93
CA TYR A 249 -6.83 -15.43 2.84
C TYR A 249 -6.96 -14.10 3.60
N GLY A 250 -8.16 -13.74 4.04
CA GLY A 250 -8.51 -12.41 4.50
C GLY A 250 -8.37 -11.34 3.41
N ALA A 251 -8.42 -11.75 2.13
CA ALA A 251 -8.12 -10.90 0.98
C ALA A 251 -9.27 -9.95 0.63
N ASP A 252 -8.92 -8.68 0.47
CA ASP A 252 -9.70 -7.57 -0.05
C ASP A 252 -9.10 -7.10 -1.38
N VAL A 253 -9.95 -6.74 -2.35
CA VAL A 253 -9.52 -6.23 -3.66
C VAL A 253 -9.79 -4.72 -3.71
N ASP A 254 -9.04 -3.94 -2.93
CA ASP A 254 -9.33 -2.53 -2.66
C ASP A 254 -8.28 -1.52 -3.18
N GLY A 255 -7.01 -1.94 -3.34
CA GLY A 255 -5.91 -1.25 -4.06
C GLY A 255 -5.54 0.17 -3.59
N ASP A 256 -4.24 0.50 -3.43
CA ASP A 256 -3.78 1.78 -2.84
C ASP A 256 -2.90 2.67 -3.76
N SER A 257 -2.93 4.01 -3.57
CA SER A 257 -2.31 4.99 -4.49
C SER A 257 -1.98 6.41 -3.94
N LEU A 258 -0.70 6.80 -4.07
CA LEU A 258 0.04 8.00 -3.61
C LEU A 258 0.47 9.20 -4.57
N THR A 259 -0.34 10.18 -5.02
CA THR A 259 0.00 11.55 -5.60
C THR A 259 1.09 11.80 -6.66
N ASN A 260 0.70 12.50 -7.74
CA ASN A 260 1.32 13.76 -8.25
C ASN A 260 0.35 14.49 -9.19
N SER A 261 0.57 15.78 -9.49
CA SER A 261 -0.25 16.55 -10.46
C SER A 261 -0.38 15.82 -11.81
N VAL A 262 -1.58 15.83 -12.40
CA VAL A 262 -1.88 15.16 -13.68
C VAL A 262 -2.22 16.18 -14.76
N TYR A 263 -1.85 15.88 -15.99
CA TYR A 263 -2.31 16.65 -17.15
C TYR A 263 -3.75 16.27 -17.46
N CYS A 264 -4.67 17.23 -17.38
CA CYS A 264 -6.07 17.01 -17.73
C CYS A 264 -6.62 18.08 -18.69
N THR A 265 -7.60 17.68 -19.49
CA THR A 265 -8.49 18.59 -20.24
C THR A 265 -9.82 18.70 -19.48
N TYR A 266 -10.36 19.90 -19.32
CA TYR A 266 -11.71 20.09 -18.78
C TYR A 266 -12.45 21.24 -19.50
N ASP A 267 -13.78 21.20 -19.45
CA ASP A 267 -14.70 22.19 -20.06
C ASP A 267 -15.56 22.81 -18.94
N PHE A 268 -15.12 23.90 -18.31
CA PHE A 268 -15.76 24.37 -17.07
C PHE A 268 -16.98 25.26 -17.36
N CYS A 269 -18.19 24.72 -17.16
CA CYS A 269 -19.41 25.51 -16.95
C CYS A 269 -19.80 25.48 -15.46
N GLY A 270 -19.31 26.46 -14.68
CA GLY A 270 -19.99 26.97 -13.47
C GLY A 270 -19.62 26.43 -12.08
N GLY A 271 -19.24 27.36 -11.18
CA GLY A 271 -19.52 27.36 -9.73
C GLY A 271 -18.29 27.38 -8.78
N GLY A 272 -17.83 28.51 -8.21
CA GLY A 272 -18.35 29.89 -8.20
C GLY A 272 -17.22 30.94 -8.17
N MET A 273 -17.46 32.25 -8.35
CA MET A 273 -18.69 33.07 -8.39
C MET A 273 -18.98 33.64 -9.81
N PRO A 274 -20.14 34.26 -10.09
CA PRO A 274 -20.79 34.24 -11.41
C PRO A 274 -20.13 35.19 -12.41
N PHE A 275 -20.06 34.77 -13.67
CA PHE A 275 -19.97 35.68 -14.81
C PHE A 275 -21.13 35.41 -15.76
N SER A 276 -21.87 36.49 -16.01
CA SER A 276 -22.77 36.67 -17.14
C SER A 276 -21.94 36.80 -18.42
N GLY A 277 -22.32 36.09 -19.47
CA GLY A 277 -21.79 36.33 -20.81
C GLY A 277 -21.44 35.06 -21.55
N ASP A 278 -21.97 34.95 -22.77
CA ASP A 278 -21.94 33.81 -23.68
C ASP A 278 -20.55 33.56 -24.33
N THR A 279 -19.45 33.63 -23.58
CA THR A 279 -18.11 33.32 -24.11
C THR A 279 -17.80 31.83 -24.00
N LYS A 280 -18.00 31.12 -25.11
CA LYS A 280 -17.57 29.72 -25.31
C LYS A 280 -16.04 29.60 -25.28
N ILE A 281 -15.44 29.50 -24.10
CA ILE A 281 -14.09 28.94 -23.96
C ILE A 281 -14.25 27.43 -23.86
N ARG A 282 -14.16 26.75 -25.01
CA ARG A 282 -14.14 25.29 -25.09
C ARG A 282 -12.71 24.82 -24.87
N TYR A 283 -12.49 24.02 -23.82
CA TYR A 283 -11.23 23.34 -23.46
C TYR A 283 -10.14 24.16 -22.72
N THR A 284 -10.01 23.92 -21.42
CA THR A 284 -8.81 24.29 -20.64
C THR A 284 -7.89 23.06 -20.49
N TYR A 285 -6.72 23.07 -21.13
CA TYR A 285 -5.56 22.23 -20.82
C TYR A 285 -4.87 22.74 -19.54
N GLY A 286 -4.74 21.91 -18.51
CA GLY A 286 -4.13 22.33 -17.24
C GLY A 286 -3.39 21.19 -16.53
N LEU A 287 -2.26 21.52 -15.89
CA LEU A 287 -1.65 20.66 -14.88
C LEU A 287 -2.44 20.86 -13.58
N VAL A 288 -3.23 19.86 -13.20
CA VAL A 288 -4.06 19.94 -12.00
C VAL A 288 -3.43 19.12 -10.89
N ASN A 289 -3.15 19.77 -9.76
CA ASN A 289 -2.73 19.07 -8.55
C ASN A 289 -3.84 18.09 -8.16
N LEU A 290 -3.51 16.83 -7.91
CA LEU A 290 -4.54 15.84 -7.55
C LEU A 290 -5.33 16.27 -6.30
N ARG A 291 -4.72 17.03 -5.37
CA ARG A 291 -5.45 17.61 -4.24
C ARG A 291 -6.62 18.50 -4.68
N ASP A 292 -6.47 19.22 -5.76
CA ASP A 292 -7.42 20.20 -6.28
C ASP A 292 -8.15 19.66 -7.53
N PHE A 293 -8.03 18.35 -7.81
CA PHE A 293 -8.67 17.70 -8.96
C PHE A 293 -10.19 17.81 -8.86
N PRO A 294 -10.91 18.12 -9.96
CA PRO A 294 -12.35 18.35 -9.90
C PRO A 294 -13.12 17.11 -9.42
N ARG A 295 -13.99 17.31 -8.44
CA ARG A 295 -14.77 16.27 -7.77
C ARG A 295 -16.23 16.64 -7.86
N LYS A 296 -17.11 15.70 -8.20
CA LYS A 296 -18.57 15.88 -8.09
C LYS A 296 -19.03 15.49 -6.68
N GLU A 297 -19.40 14.23 -6.53
CA GLU A 297 -19.97 13.68 -5.32
C GLU A 297 -18.96 12.71 -4.72
N LEU A 298 -18.81 12.75 -3.40
CA LEU A 298 -18.07 11.72 -2.65
C LEU A 298 -18.83 10.40 -2.81
N ILE A 299 -18.21 9.42 -3.48
CA ILE A 299 -18.76 8.09 -3.71
C ILE A 299 -18.60 7.22 -2.46
N SER A 300 -17.43 7.28 -1.81
CA SER A 300 -17.14 6.46 -0.62
C SER A 300 -16.01 7.04 0.21
N GLU A 301 -16.11 7.03 1.53
CA GLU A 301 -15.05 7.47 2.45
C GLU A 301 -14.70 6.35 3.44
N SER A 302 -13.41 6.14 3.67
CA SER A 302 -12.82 5.15 4.58
C SER A 302 -11.65 5.76 5.37
N GLU A 303 -11.22 5.12 6.48
CA GLU A 303 -10.29 5.68 7.49
C GLU A 303 -9.03 6.36 6.92
N ASN A 304 -8.49 5.83 5.84
CA ASN A 304 -7.33 6.36 5.17
C ASN A 304 -7.59 6.62 3.68
N LYS A 305 -8.82 6.64 3.16
CA LYS A 305 -9.11 6.82 1.71
C LYS A 305 -10.50 7.43 1.44
N GLU A 306 -10.60 8.58 0.78
CA GLU A 306 -11.85 9.21 0.30
C GLU A 306 -11.96 9.08 -1.22
N VAL A 307 -13.07 8.63 -1.80
CA VAL A 307 -13.27 8.42 -3.25
C VAL A 307 -14.39 9.33 -3.74
N TYR A 308 -14.16 10.05 -4.82
CA TYR A 308 -15.05 11.02 -5.44
C TYR A 308 -15.30 10.67 -6.91
N LYS A 309 -16.48 11.02 -7.41
CA LYS A 309 -16.84 10.90 -8.83
C LYS A 309 -16.19 12.01 -9.64
N VAL A 310 -15.70 11.69 -10.83
CA VAL A 310 -15.11 12.68 -11.73
C VAL A 310 -16.16 13.22 -12.72
N PRO A 311 -16.22 14.54 -12.98
CA PRO A 311 -17.03 15.13 -14.05
C PRO A 311 -16.80 14.50 -15.43
N GLU A 312 -17.86 14.38 -16.24
CA GLU A 312 -17.85 13.63 -17.51
C GLU A 312 -17.01 14.25 -18.63
N ASN A 313 -16.78 15.55 -18.53
CA ASN A 313 -16.06 16.42 -19.45
C ASN A 313 -14.54 16.44 -19.20
N ILE A 314 -14.03 15.61 -18.29
CA ILE A 314 -12.61 15.57 -17.94
C ILE A 314 -11.92 14.40 -18.63
N LYS A 315 -10.76 14.65 -19.26
CA LYS A 315 -9.85 13.61 -19.75
C LYS A 315 -8.45 13.85 -19.19
N VAL A 316 -7.67 12.78 -19.02
CA VAL A 316 -6.32 12.78 -18.46
C VAL A 316 -5.36 12.13 -19.46
N LEU A 317 -4.15 12.67 -19.59
CA LEU A 317 -3.13 12.15 -20.51
C LEU A 317 -2.48 10.86 -19.95
N THR A 318 -2.40 9.83 -20.80
CA THR A 318 -1.87 8.50 -20.45
C THR A 318 -0.85 8.04 -21.50
N VAL A 319 0.13 7.21 -21.11
CA VAL A 319 1.17 6.65 -22.01
C VAL A 319 1.28 5.15 -21.83
N TRP A 320 0.96 4.34 -22.83
CA TRP A 320 1.09 2.87 -22.75
C TRP A 320 1.74 2.29 -24.01
N ASN A 321 2.70 1.38 -23.85
CA ASN A 321 3.49 0.81 -24.97
C ASN A 321 4.08 1.87 -25.93
N GLY A 322 4.47 3.03 -25.40
CA GLY A 322 5.02 4.14 -26.20
C GLY A 322 4.00 4.95 -27.00
N LYS A 323 2.69 4.77 -26.77
CA LYS A 323 1.62 5.58 -27.37
C LYS A 323 0.93 6.45 -26.32
N GLU A 324 0.69 7.72 -26.68
CA GLU A 324 0.04 8.74 -25.86
C GLU A 324 -1.47 8.82 -26.18
N GLU A 325 -2.34 8.73 -25.17
CA GLU A 325 -3.81 8.84 -25.34
C GLU A 325 -4.49 9.64 -24.21
N TRP A 326 -5.52 10.43 -24.55
CA TRP A 326 -6.36 11.19 -23.61
C TRP A 326 -7.60 10.40 -23.22
N LEU A 327 -7.72 10.02 -21.94
CA LEU A 327 -8.75 9.10 -21.46
C LEU A 327 -9.55 9.67 -20.30
N ARG A 328 -10.82 9.26 -20.19
CA ARG A 328 -11.73 9.72 -19.14
C ARG A 328 -11.50 8.94 -17.85
N PRO A 329 -11.18 9.60 -16.72
CA PRO A 329 -11.20 8.96 -15.41
C PRO A 329 -12.63 8.71 -14.91
N GLU A 330 -12.83 7.58 -14.24
CA GLU A 330 -14.09 7.19 -13.63
C GLU A 330 -14.20 7.74 -12.19
N ASN A 331 -13.15 7.56 -11.38
CA ASN A 331 -13.14 7.90 -9.96
C ASN A 331 -11.82 8.59 -9.55
N PHE A 332 -11.85 9.39 -8.50
CA PHE A 332 -10.70 10.08 -7.91
C PHE A 332 -10.62 9.74 -6.41
N SER A 333 -9.47 9.33 -5.84
CA SER A 333 -9.38 9.00 -4.41
C SER A 333 -8.27 9.73 -3.61
N VAL A 334 -8.42 9.82 -2.30
CA VAL A 334 -7.58 10.58 -1.35
C VAL A 334 -7.19 9.70 -0.19
N HIS A 335 -5.98 9.18 -0.21
CA HIS A 335 -5.37 8.37 0.81
C HIS A 335 -4.68 9.17 1.92
N LYS A 336 -4.65 8.70 3.17
CA LYS A 336 -4.08 9.38 4.35
C LYS A 336 -3.19 8.43 5.16
N ASN A 337 -2.19 8.96 5.89
CA ASN A 337 -1.25 8.27 6.79
C ASN A 337 -0.12 7.38 6.18
N LEU A 338 0.42 7.69 4.99
CA LEU A 338 1.58 6.99 4.43
C LEU A 338 2.95 7.62 4.79
N LYS A 339 4.00 6.78 4.77
CA LYS A 339 5.40 7.22 4.82
C LYS A 339 5.90 7.55 3.41
N ILE A 340 6.30 8.80 3.21
CA ILE A 340 6.73 9.33 1.92
C ILE A 340 8.22 9.63 1.96
N ASN A 341 8.95 9.24 0.92
CA ASN A 341 10.35 9.57 0.66
C ASN A 341 10.43 10.68 -0.39
N GLU A 342 11.24 11.70 -0.16
CA GLU A 342 11.73 12.67 -1.14
C GLU A 342 12.93 12.09 -1.88
N VAL A 343 12.79 11.85 -3.17
CA VAL A 343 13.81 11.34 -4.09
C VAL A 343 14.34 12.50 -4.92
N VAL A 344 15.60 12.86 -4.74
CA VAL A 344 16.26 13.88 -5.57
C VAL A 344 16.90 13.21 -6.78
N THR A 345 16.74 13.77 -7.97
CA THR A 345 17.44 13.32 -9.19
C THR A 345 18.70 14.16 -9.46
N ASN A 346 19.49 13.76 -10.45
CA ASN A 346 20.69 14.50 -10.88
C ASN A 346 20.37 15.89 -11.46
N THR A 347 19.11 16.18 -11.79
CA THR A 347 18.63 17.49 -12.24
C THR A 347 18.14 18.35 -11.08
N SER A 348 18.42 17.95 -9.84
CA SER A 348 17.94 18.58 -8.60
C SER A 348 16.43 18.55 -8.42
N ARG A 349 15.71 17.71 -9.18
CA ARG A 349 14.27 17.51 -9.06
C ARG A 349 13.97 16.63 -7.86
N THR A 350 13.01 17.03 -7.05
CA THR A 350 12.49 16.25 -5.91
C THR A 350 11.22 15.52 -6.32
N ILE A 351 11.17 14.21 -6.07
CA ILE A 351 10.02 13.34 -6.34
C ILE A 351 9.59 12.72 -5.02
N HIS A 352 8.38 13.04 -4.57
CA HIS A 352 7.85 12.46 -3.34
C HIS A 352 7.16 11.14 -3.70
N CYS A 353 7.63 10.05 -3.11
CA CYS A 353 7.25 8.70 -3.50
C CYS A 353 7.15 7.84 -2.24
N SER A 354 6.17 6.94 -2.16
CA SER A 354 6.04 6.08 -0.98
C SER A 354 7.16 5.03 -0.92
N ASP A 355 7.40 4.51 0.27
CA ASP A 355 8.50 3.56 0.57
C ASP A 355 8.26 2.13 0.01
N ASP A 356 7.10 1.92 -0.61
CA ASP A 356 6.52 0.63 -0.98
C ASP A 356 6.31 0.44 -2.49
N HIS A 357 6.93 1.27 -3.37
CA HIS A 357 7.08 1.16 -4.84
C HIS A 357 6.33 2.22 -5.69
N SER A 358 6.96 3.37 -5.97
CA SER A 358 6.33 4.49 -6.69
C SER A 358 7.07 5.03 -7.92
N LEU A 359 8.28 4.53 -8.24
CA LEU A 359 9.06 5.05 -9.38
C LEU A 359 9.01 4.08 -10.56
N VAL A 360 8.85 4.63 -11.77
CA VAL A 360 8.93 3.86 -13.02
C VAL A 360 10.37 3.92 -13.53
N THR A 361 10.91 2.76 -13.90
CA THR A 361 12.20 2.59 -14.55
C THR A 361 12.06 1.55 -15.67
N VAL A 362 13.16 1.12 -16.27
CA VAL A 362 13.17 0.00 -17.21
C VAL A 362 13.79 -1.24 -16.56
N ASP A 363 13.25 -2.41 -16.89
CA ASP A 363 13.86 -3.68 -16.54
C ASP A 363 14.97 -4.08 -17.53
N ASP A 364 15.48 -5.30 -17.38
CA ASP A 364 16.57 -5.82 -18.20
C ASP A 364 16.17 -6.05 -19.68
N ASP A 365 14.86 -6.08 -20.00
CA ASP A 365 14.28 -6.22 -21.35
C ASP A 365 13.77 -4.88 -21.92
N LEU A 366 14.08 -3.78 -21.24
CA LEU A 366 13.68 -2.40 -21.58
C LEU A 366 12.16 -2.18 -21.55
N ASP A 367 11.45 -2.96 -20.76
CA ASP A 367 10.04 -2.73 -20.44
C ASP A 367 9.90 -1.82 -19.24
N TYR A 368 8.89 -0.94 -19.28
CA TYR A 368 8.62 -0.02 -18.18
C TYR A 368 8.10 -0.79 -16.96
N VAL A 369 8.86 -0.77 -15.86
CA VAL A 369 8.57 -1.46 -14.60
C VAL A 369 8.57 -0.50 -13.41
N LYS A 370 7.86 -0.87 -12.35
CA LYS A 370 7.85 -0.12 -11.09
C LYS A 370 8.92 -0.65 -10.15
N SER A 371 9.69 0.25 -9.56
CA SER A 371 10.75 -0.07 -8.61
C SER A 371 10.71 0.86 -7.41
N LYS A 372 11.36 0.43 -6.32
CA LYS A 372 11.69 1.33 -5.21
C LYS A 372 12.71 2.35 -5.71
N ALA A 373 12.70 3.52 -5.09
CA ALA A 373 13.77 4.49 -5.33
C ALA A 373 15.10 3.88 -4.88
N GLU A 374 16.03 3.74 -5.80
CA GLU A 374 17.39 3.28 -5.56
C GLU A 374 18.37 4.31 -6.10
N LEU A 375 19.44 4.57 -5.35
CA LEU A 375 20.45 5.54 -5.72
C LEU A 375 21.20 5.05 -6.97
N GLY A 376 21.19 5.86 -8.04
CA GLY A 376 21.73 5.50 -9.36
C GLY A 376 20.71 4.95 -10.36
N MET A 377 19.45 4.72 -9.97
CA MET A 377 18.39 4.27 -10.89
C MET A 377 18.03 5.35 -11.92
N THR A 378 17.80 4.96 -13.17
CA THR A 378 17.33 5.87 -14.23
C THR A 378 15.82 5.85 -14.36
N ILE A 379 15.19 7.01 -14.38
CA ILE A 379 13.74 7.19 -14.54
C ILE A 379 13.44 8.00 -15.81
N PRO A 380 12.39 7.64 -16.56
CA PRO A 380 11.99 8.40 -17.75
C PRO A 380 11.21 9.67 -17.36
N ARG A 381 11.39 10.74 -18.14
CA ARG A 381 10.73 12.04 -18.01
C ARG A 381 10.24 12.51 -19.38
N LEU A 382 8.99 12.97 -19.48
CA LEU A 382 8.49 13.62 -20.68
C LEU A 382 9.06 15.06 -20.77
N ARG A 383 9.60 15.43 -21.93
CA ARG A 383 10.32 16.69 -22.14
C ARG A 383 9.43 17.82 -22.62
N LYS A 384 8.40 17.53 -23.41
CA LYS A 384 7.44 18.52 -23.90
C LYS A 384 6.01 18.03 -23.63
N PRO A 385 5.13 18.85 -23.06
CA PRO A 385 3.70 18.56 -23.13
C PRO A 385 3.29 18.54 -24.62
N VAL A 386 2.49 17.56 -25.00
CA VAL A 386 2.01 17.36 -26.37
C VAL A 386 1.38 18.65 -26.90
N LYS A 387 1.92 19.22 -27.99
CA LYS A 387 1.38 20.42 -28.65
C LYS A 387 0.30 20.08 -29.69
N GLU A 388 0.14 18.81 -30.07
CA GLU A 388 -0.82 18.41 -31.10
C GLU A 388 -2.26 18.62 -30.61
N GLY A 389 -2.98 19.54 -31.28
CA GLY A 389 -4.40 19.82 -31.02
C GLY A 389 -4.72 20.98 -30.06
N ILE A 390 -3.73 21.80 -29.67
CA ILE A 390 -3.94 22.96 -28.78
C ILE A 390 -3.93 24.27 -29.60
N GLU A 391 -5.06 24.99 -29.64
CA GLU A 391 -5.14 26.35 -30.21
C GLU A 391 -4.63 27.38 -29.20
N CYS A 392 -3.61 28.17 -29.58
CA CYS A 392 -3.10 29.25 -28.74
C CYS A 392 -4.06 30.46 -28.75
N ILE A 393 -4.34 31.00 -27.58
CA ILE A 393 -5.06 32.26 -27.40
C ILE A 393 -4.13 33.40 -27.80
N LYS A 394 -4.54 34.17 -28.81
CA LYS A 394 -3.79 35.34 -29.29
C LYS A 394 -4.28 36.65 -28.70
N GLU A 395 -5.52 36.68 -28.24
CA GLU A 395 -6.24 37.87 -27.81
C GLU A 395 -7.16 37.53 -26.63
N ILE A 396 -7.27 38.43 -25.65
CA ILE A 396 -8.19 38.30 -24.52
C ILE A 396 -9.13 39.50 -24.48
N GLU A 397 -10.40 39.25 -24.14
CA GLU A 397 -11.39 40.30 -23.91
C GLU A 397 -11.25 40.82 -22.47
N LEU A 398 -11.15 42.14 -22.32
CA LEU A 398 -11.10 42.79 -21.00
C LEU A 398 -12.51 42.95 -20.44
N PRO A 399 -12.73 42.73 -19.12
CA PRO A 399 -14.04 42.89 -18.50
C PRO A 399 -14.69 44.23 -18.84
N ASP A 400 -15.98 44.21 -19.16
CA ASP A 400 -16.77 45.42 -19.37
C ASP A 400 -17.13 46.05 -18.02
N VAL A 401 -16.92 47.35 -17.88
CA VAL A 401 -17.08 48.03 -16.60
C VAL A 401 -17.66 49.43 -16.78
N ASP A 402 -18.79 49.67 -16.13
CA ASP A 402 -19.42 51.00 -16.08
C ASP A 402 -18.50 52.03 -15.37
N ASN A 403 -18.46 53.24 -15.94
CA ASN A 403 -17.80 54.43 -15.38
C ASN A 403 -16.28 54.30 -15.12
N GLY A 404 -15.52 53.78 -16.09
CA GLY A 404 -14.05 53.83 -16.07
C GLY A 404 -13.48 55.20 -16.48
N LYS A 405 -12.47 55.71 -15.75
CA LYS A 405 -11.79 56.99 -16.06
C LYS A 405 -11.05 56.99 -17.41
N TYR A 406 -10.48 55.86 -17.79
CA TYR A 406 -9.68 55.69 -19.01
C TYR A 406 -10.39 54.77 -20.00
N LYS A 407 -10.38 55.12 -21.28
CA LYS A 407 -10.86 54.26 -22.37
C LYS A 407 -9.77 53.26 -22.72
N MET A 408 -10.14 51.99 -22.89
CA MET A 408 -9.23 50.90 -23.23
C MET A 408 -9.85 50.07 -24.35
N PRO A 409 -9.05 49.40 -25.20
CA PRO A 409 -9.58 48.47 -26.17
C PRO A 409 -10.30 47.31 -25.47
N ASP A 410 -11.35 46.80 -26.09
CA ASP A 410 -12.11 45.67 -25.55
C ASP A 410 -11.31 44.37 -25.61
N VAL A 411 -10.35 44.30 -26.54
CA VAL A 411 -9.50 43.14 -26.77
C VAL A 411 -8.02 43.53 -26.68
N VAL A 412 -7.23 42.75 -25.95
CA VAL A 412 -5.78 42.93 -25.80
C VAL A 412 -5.03 41.71 -26.31
N ALA A 413 -3.94 41.93 -27.05
CA ALA A 413 -3.08 40.87 -27.54
C ALA A 413 -2.33 40.17 -26.38
N VAL A 414 -2.24 38.84 -26.46
CA VAL A 414 -1.52 37.99 -25.50
C VAL A 414 -0.06 37.89 -25.92
N ASP A 415 0.72 38.90 -25.54
CA ASP A 415 2.13 39.05 -25.92
C ASP A 415 3.08 39.03 -24.70
N ALA A 416 4.39 39.15 -24.95
CA ALA A 416 5.39 39.22 -23.88
C ALA A 416 5.17 40.40 -22.91
N THR A 417 4.57 41.49 -23.40
CA THR A 417 4.30 42.72 -22.63
C THR A 417 3.22 42.47 -21.58
N LEU A 418 2.09 41.89 -21.99
CA LEU A 418 1.00 41.51 -21.09
C LEU A 418 1.45 40.42 -20.11
N GLY A 419 2.27 39.48 -20.59
CA GLY A 419 2.90 38.47 -19.75
C GLY A 419 3.74 39.11 -18.64
N TYR A 420 4.66 40.01 -19.00
CA TYR A 420 5.51 40.73 -18.03
C TYR A 420 4.68 41.53 -17.04
N PHE A 421 3.70 42.30 -17.52
CA PHE A 421 2.77 43.06 -16.68
C PHE A 421 2.12 42.15 -15.64
N THR A 422 1.51 41.05 -16.09
CA THR A 422 0.81 40.11 -15.21
C THR A 422 1.76 39.45 -14.20
N GLY A 423 2.96 39.04 -14.63
CA GLY A 423 3.97 38.42 -13.78
C GLY A 423 4.50 39.37 -12.70
N ALA A 424 4.75 40.63 -13.05
CA ALA A 424 5.19 41.65 -12.09
C ALA A 424 4.11 41.91 -11.03
N PHE A 425 2.84 42.03 -11.43
CA PHE A 425 1.74 42.22 -10.49
C PHE A 425 1.48 40.98 -9.61
N ILE A 426 1.73 39.76 -10.10
CA ILE A 426 1.71 38.56 -9.25
C ILE A 426 2.78 38.63 -8.16
N GLY A 427 3.99 39.13 -8.44
CA GLY A 427 5.03 39.30 -7.43
C GLY A 427 4.70 40.38 -6.40
N ASN A 428 4.82 41.66 -6.77
CA ASN A 428 4.71 42.77 -5.82
C ASN A 428 3.43 43.61 -5.92
N GLY A 429 2.46 43.17 -6.72
CA GLY A 429 1.21 43.87 -6.97
C GLY A 429 0.02 43.37 -6.14
N TRP A 430 -1.01 44.22 -6.02
CA TRP A 430 -2.34 43.87 -5.53
C TRP A 430 -3.39 44.86 -6.03
N VAL A 431 -4.67 44.48 -5.94
CA VAL A 431 -5.82 45.34 -6.25
C VAL A 431 -6.47 45.80 -4.96
N ASN A 432 -6.84 47.08 -4.85
CA ASN A 432 -7.53 47.60 -3.67
C ASN A 432 -9.03 47.19 -3.64
N ASN A 433 -9.56 46.91 -2.45
CA ASN A 433 -10.97 46.50 -2.20
C ASN A 433 -11.82 47.68 -1.71
N GLY A 434 -11.75 48.84 -2.38
CA GLY A 434 -12.59 50.00 -2.06
C GLY A 434 -13.97 49.97 -2.74
N ALA A 435 -14.88 50.87 -2.33
CA ALA A 435 -16.15 51.14 -3.03
C ALA A 435 -15.92 51.38 -4.54
N GLU A 436 -16.92 51.12 -5.38
CA GLU A 436 -16.82 50.97 -6.85
C GLU A 436 -16.03 52.07 -7.59
N GLU A 437 -15.96 53.29 -7.04
CA GLU A 437 -15.24 54.44 -7.60
C GLU A 437 -13.74 54.52 -7.26
N LYS A 438 -13.23 53.74 -6.30
CA LYS A 438 -11.82 53.78 -5.82
C LYS A 438 -11.02 52.50 -6.09
N THR A 439 -11.47 51.68 -7.04
CA THR A 439 -10.74 50.48 -7.45
C THR A 439 -9.46 50.89 -8.20
N ALA A 440 -8.31 50.53 -7.64
CA ALA A 440 -7.00 50.87 -8.16
C ALA A 440 -6.06 49.67 -8.09
N ILE A 441 -5.11 49.61 -9.01
CA ILE A 441 -3.99 48.66 -8.99
C ILE A 441 -2.84 49.29 -8.21
N CYS A 442 -2.25 48.52 -7.29
CA CYS A 442 -1.17 48.94 -6.43
C CYS A 442 0.05 48.05 -6.67
N PHE A 443 1.25 48.64 -6.63
CA PHE A 443 2.51 47.93 -6.80
C PHE A 443 3.56 48.47 -5.82
N ALA A 444 4.26 47.59 -5.12
CA ALA A 444 5.32 47.97 -4.20
C ALA A 444 6.70 47.71 -4.83
N SER A 445 7.44 48.77 -5.14
CA SER A 445 8.82 48.65 -5.62
C SER A 445 9.59 49.95 -5.44
N ASN A 446 10.86 49.82 -5.07
CA ASN A 446 11.83 50.91 -5.04
C ASN A 446 12.61 51.03 -6.37
N GLU A 447 12.45 50.05 -7.27
CA GLU A 447 13.15 49.98 -8.55
C GLU A 447 12.42 50.80 -9.59
N LYS A 448 12.88 52.04 -9.78
CA LYS A 448 12.31 52.98 -10.74
C LYS A 448 12.17 52.43 -12.17
N PRO A 449 13.16 51.69 -12.75
CA PRO A 449 13.03 51.14 -14.10
C PRO A 449 11.86 50.15 -14.29
N VAL A 450 11.51 49.41 -13.24
CA VAL A 450 10.37 48.47 -13.28
C VAL A 450 9.05 49.24 -13.25
N VAL A 451 8.98 50.28 -12.42
CA VAL A 451 7.78 51.13 -12.26
C VAL A 451 7.53 51.95 -13.53
N ASP A 452 8.57 52.57 -14.09
CA ASP A 452 8.48 53.37 -15.32
C ASP A 452 7.99 52.50 -16.49
N PHE A 453 8.48 51.25 -16.59
CA PHE A 453 8.03 50.32 -17.62
C PHE A 453 6.58 49.86 -17.42
N LEU A 454 6.13 49.64 -16.18
CA LEU A 454 4.71 49.35 -15.91
C LEU A 454 3.81 50.56 -16.23
N GLU A 455 4.25 51.79 -15.92
CA GLU A 455 3.53 53.02 -16.29
C GLU A 455 3.43 53.20 -17.81
N GLU A 456 4.48 52.86 -18.55
CA GLU A 456 4.50 52.84 -20.02
C GLU A 456 3.47 51.84 -20.56
N ILE A 457 3.48 50.59 -20.08
CA ILE A 457 2.51 49.55 -20.48
C ILE A 457 1.07 50.01 -20.22
N ILE A 458 0.81 50.53 -19.02
CA ILE A 458 -0.53 51.01 -18.63
C ILE A 458 -0.96 52.18 -19.52
N SER A 459 -0.04 53.10 -19.83
CA SER A 459 -0.34 54.26 -20.69
C SER A 459 -0.60 53.84 -22.14
N VAL A 460 0.11 52.83 -22.65
CA VAL A 460 -0.13 52.25 -23.98
C VAL A 460 -1.52 51.61 -24.05
N TYR A 461 -1.91 50.82 -23.04
CA TYR A 461 -3.24 50.21 -23.03
C TYR A 461 -4.39 51.23 -22.85
N CYS A 462 -4.14 52.36 -22.20
CA CYS A 462 -5.11 53.45 -22.04
C CYS A 462 -5.11 54.46 -23.20
N ASN A 463 -4.18 54.35 -24.15
CA ASN A 463 -3.93 55.32 -25.23
C ASN A 463 -3.77 56.79 -24.75
N GLU A 464 -3.36 56.98 -23.48
CA GLU A 464 -3.16 58.27 -22.82
C GLU A 464 -2.21 58.07 -21.63
N LYS A 465 -1.45 59.11 -21.26
CA LYS A 465 -0.54 59.06 -20.11
C LYS A 465 -1.32 58.93 -18.80
N VAL A 466 -1.08 57.86 -18.05
CA VAL A 466 -1.72 57.62 -16.75
C VAL A 466 -0.89 58.21 -15.61
N HIS A 467 -1.54 58.87 -14.65
CA HIS A 467 -0.86 59.46 -13.49
C HIS A 467 -0.65 58.42 -12.38
N THR A 468 0.61 58.23 -11.97
CA THR A 468 1.03 57.36 -10.87
C THR A 468 1.04 58.13 -9.54
N ASN A 469 0.30 57.66 -8.53
CA ASN A 469 0.44 58.18 -7.17
C ASN A 469 1.43 57.32 -6.38
N SER A 470 2.55 57.91 -5.95
CA SER A 470 3.65 57.22 -5.27
C SER A 470 3.75 57.69 -3.82
N VAL A 471 3.62 56.77 -2.87
CA VAL A 471 3.77 57.05 -1.44
C VAL A 471 4.95 56.25 -0.89
N ALA A 472 6.01 56.94 -0.49
CA ALA A 472 7.15 56.34 0.18
C ALA A 472 6.89 56.27 1.70
N SER A 473 7.21 55.14 2.31
CA SER A 473 7.14 54.97 3.75
C SER A 473 8.27 54.09 4.26
N THR A 474 8.69 54.30 5.51
CA THR A 474 9.70 53.50 6.19
C THR A 474 9.02 52.49 7.09
N HIS A 475 9.48 51.24 7.06
CA HIS A 475 9.09 50.23 8.03
C HIS A 475 10.33 49.52 8.56
N THR A 476 10.31 49.12 9.82
CA THR A 476 11.43 48.43 10.47
C THR A 476 11.13 46.93 10.51
N PRO A 477 11.78 46.08 9.70
CA PRO A 477 11.61 44.64 9.79
C PRO A 477 12.46 44.06 10.93
N PHE A 478 12.36 42.73 11.08
CA PHE A 478 12.77 41.87 12.20
C PHE A 478 14.25 41.92 12.67
N ASP A 479 15.07 42.84 12.16
CA ASP A 479 16.51 42.93 12.42
C ASP A 479 16.99 44.37 12.71
N GLY A 480 16.06 45.28 13.04
CA GLY A 480 16.36 46.66 13.47
C GLY A 480 16.85 47.62 12.36
N LYS A 481 16.95 47.16 11.11
CA LYS A 481 17.29 48.02 9.96
C LYS A 481 16.04 48.68 9.39
N GLU A 482 16.08 49.98 9.11
CA GLU A 482 14.97 50.65 8.41
C GLU A 482 14.94 50.24 6.93
N CYS A 483 13.80 49.73 6.48
CA CYS A 483 13.55 49.43 5.08
C CYS A 483 12.59 50.46 4.49
N LEU A 484 13.05 51.15 3.45
CA LEU A 484 12.23 52.04 2.63
C LEU A 484 11.36 51.18 1.71
N HIS A 485 10.07 51.51 1.60
CA HIS A 485 9.18 50.94 0.59
C HIS A 485 8.33 52.03 -0.05
N THR A 486 8.28 52.06 -1.38
CA THR A 486 7.41 52.96 -2.14
C THR A 486 6.24 52.19 -2.75
N LYS A 487 5.03 52.65 -2.45
CA LYS A 487 3.78 52.14 -3.02
C LYS A 487 3.34 53.03 -4.17
N HIS A 488 3.19 52.44 -5.35
CA HIS A 488 2.69 53.08 -6.57
C HIS A 488 1.24 52.67 -6.80
N THR A 489 0.37 53.61 -7.16
CA THR A 489 -1.07 53.37 -7.35
C THR A 489 -1.56 53.98 -8.66
N TRP A 490 -2.22 53.18 -9.49
CA TRP A 490 -2.89 53.60 -10.74
C TRP A 490 -4.39 53.33 -10.68
N TYR A 491 -5.19 54.31 -11.09
CA TYR A 491 -6.66 54.25 -11.07
C TYR A 491 -7.21 53.76 -12.42
N VAL A 492 -6.96 52.50 -12.75
CA VAL A 492 -7.44 51.88 -14.01
C VAL A 492 -8.36 50.70 -13.69
N LYS A 493 -9.68 50.95 -13.74
CA LYS A 493 -10.71 50.02 -13.27
C LYS A 493 -10.78 48.71 -14.09
N ARG A 494 -10.70 48.76 -15.43
CA ARG A 494 -10.72 47.56 -16.29
C ARG A 494 -9.51 46.64 -16.03
N LEU A 495 -8.29 47.18 -15.98
CA LEU A 495 -7.09 46.41 -15.61
C LEU A 495 -7.15 45.87 -14.17
N ALA A 496 -7.75 46.63 -13.25
CA ALA A 496 -7.94 46.16 -11.88
C ALA A 496 -8.88 44.95 -11.80
N CYS A 497 -9.96 44.93 -12.60
CA CYS A 497 -10.85 43.76 -12.71
C CYS A 497 -10.12 42.57 -13.35
N TYR A 498 -9.41 42.79 -14.45
CA TYR A 498 -8.58 41.76 -15.10
C TYR A 498 -7.56 41.14 -14.13
N LEU A 499 -6.80 41.95 -13.40
CA LEU A 499 -5.83 41.45 -12.43
C LEU A 499 -6.52 40.73 -11.27
N ARG A 500 -7.63 41.27 -10.75
CA ARG A 500 -8.40 40.65 -9.66
C ARG A 500 -8.88 39.24 -10.02
N GLU A 501 -9.26 39.02 -11.28
CA GLU A 501 -9.66 37.70 -11.79
C GLU A 501 -8.46 36.75 -11.97
N ASN A 502 -7.28 37.27 -12.33
CA ASN A 502 -6.18 36.47 -12.83
C ASN A 502 -4.99 36.26 -11.88
N ILE A 503 -4.81 37.07 -10.82
CA ILE A 503 -3.65 36.97 -9.91
C ILE A 503 -3.99 36.48 -8.48
N GLY A 504 -5.28 36.32 -8.16
CA GLY A 504 -5.76 35.94 -6.82
C GLY A 504 -5.67 37.06 -5.77
N SER A 505 -6.25 36.85 -4.57
CA SER A 505 -6.29 37.85 -3.49
C SER A 505 -5.50 37.44 -2.23
N GLY A 506 -4.57 38.29 -1.82
CA GLY A 506 -3.69 38.05 -0.66
C GLY A 506 -2.47 37.17 -1.00
N ALA A 507 -1.38 37.30 -0.23
CA ALA A 507 -0.09 36.67 -0.53
C ALA A 507 -0.14 35.13 -0.62
N ARG A 508 -1.03 34.48 0.13
CA ARG A 508 -1.19 33.01 0.16
C ARG A 508 -2.02 32.45 -0.99
N ASN A 509 -2.87 33.24 -1.64
CA ASN A 509 -3.77 32.79 -2.71
C ASN A 509 -3.36 33.28 -4.10
N LYS A 510 -2.12 33.77 -4.25
CA LYS A 510 -1.60 34.15 -5.57
C LYS A 510 -1.48 32.93 -6.47
N HIS A 511 -1.80 33.09 -7.76
CA HIS A 511 -1.70 32.06 -8.80
C HIS A 511 -1.44 32.71 -10.16
N LEU A 512 -1.01 31.92 -11.15
CA LEU A 512 -0.88 32.34 -12.55
C LEU A 512 -2.27 32.46 -13.21
N PRO A 513 -2.42 33.24 -14.32
CA PRO A 513 -3.70 33.38 -15.03
C PRO A 513 -4.19 32.05 -15.60
N ARG A 514 -5.44 31.63 -15.42
CA ARG A 514 -5.90 30.28 -15.79
C ARG A 514 -5.65 29.87 -17.24
N PHE A 515 -5.53 30.84 -18.14
CA PHE A 515 -5.26 30.64 -19.57
C PHE A 515 -3.77 30.55 -19.92
N TRP A 516 -2.83 30.70 -18.98
CA TRP A 516 -1.40 30.85 -19.25
C TRP A 516 -0.78 29.69 -20.04
N MET A 517 -1.33 28.47 -19.92
CA MET A 517 -0.86 27.29 -20.66
C MET A 517 -1.23 27.31 -22.16
N HIS A 518 -2.26 28.08 -22.54
CA HIS A 518 -2.76 28.20 -23.91
C HIS A 518 -2.17 29.39 -24.64
N THR A 519 -1.05 29.92 -24.14
CA THR A 519 -0.42 31.12 -24.70
C THR A 519 0.87 30.77 -25.43
N ASP A 520 1.24 31.62 -26.36
CA ASP A 520 2.52 31.51 -27.05
C ASP A 520 3.70 31.63 -26.06
N GLU A 521 4.85 31.12 -26.48
CA GLU A 521 6.06 31.08 -25.63
C GLU A 521 6.48 32.49 -25.19
N ASP A 522 6.23 33.51 -26.02
CA ASP A 522 6.58 34.91 -25.73
C ASP A 522 5.83 35.46 -24.51
N PHE A 523 4.52 35.19 -24.38
CA PHE A 523 3.74 35.57 -23.20
C PHE A 523 4.28 34.90 -21.92
N ARG A 524 4.60 33.60 -22.00
CA ARG A 524 5.13 32.82 -20.87
C ARG A 524 6.53 33.28 -20.45
N TRP A 525 7.38 33.66 -21.41
CA TRP A 525 8.68 34.29 -21.13
C TRP A 525 8.53 35.66 -20.49
N GLY A 526 7.54 36.46 -20.94
CA GLY A 526 7.15 37.71 -20.29
C GLY A 526 6.73 37.48 -18.84
N LEU A 527 5.83 36.52 -18.60
CA LEU A 527 5.30 36.14 -17.29
C LEU A 527 6.42 35.75 -16.31
N LEU A 528 7.34 34.89 -16.75
CA LEU A 528 8.50 34.51 -15.96
C LEU A 528 9.42 35.72 -15.68
N SER A 529 9.62 36.60 -16.67
CA SER A 529 10.48 37.78 -16.52
C SER A 529 9.95 38.75 -15.44
N GLY A 530 8.65 39.03 -15.43
CA GLY A 530 8.01 39.88 -14.41
C GLY A 530 8.08 39.29 -12.99
N LEU A 531 7.96 37.96 -12.86
CA LEU A 531 8.13 37.27 -11.58
C LEU A 531 9.56 37.36 -11.06
N ILE A 532 10.56 37.19 -11.92
CA ILE A 532 11.97 37.28 -11.52
C ILE A 532 12.38 38.73 -11.19
N ASP A 533 11.86 39.72 -11.90
CA ASP A 533 12.15 41.15 -11.62
C ASP A 533 11.61 41.61 -10.27
N THR A 534 10.58 40.95 -9.75
CA THR A 534 9.95 41.24 -8.45
C THR A 534 10.53 40.36 -7.33
N ASP A 535 9.81 39.33 -6.89
CA ASP A 535 10.18 38.44 -5.77
C ASP A 535 11.31 37.44 -6.11
N GLY A 536 11.86 37.48 -7.33
CA GLY A 536 13.05 36.72 -7.69
C GLY A 536 14.33 37.30 -7.08
N ALA A 537 15.24 36.45 -6.61
CA ALA A 537 16.57 36.85 -6.16
C ALA A 537 17.68 36.20 -7.02
N ILE A 538 18.72 36.99 -7.28
CA ILE A 538 19.89 36.59 -8.08
C ILE A 538 21.16 36.89 -7.28
N CYS A 539 21.88 35.84 -6.91
CA CYS A 539 23.08 35.90 -6.07
C CYS A 539 24.31 35.38 -6.83
N LEU A 540 25.43 36.11 -6.73
CA LEU A 540 26.72 35.70 -7.28
C LEU A 540 27.59 35.11 -6.17
N ASN A 541 27.95 33.83 -6.29
CA ASN A 541 28.82 33.13 -5.35
C ASN A 541 30.21 32.92 -5.97
N THR A 542 31.26 33.30 -5.23
CA THR A 542 32.66 33.09 -5.63
C THR A 542 33.21 31.82 -4.97
N VAL A 543 33.60 30.82 -5.75
CA VAL A 543 34.16 29.56 -5.22
C VAL A 543 35.65 29.74 -4.91
N MET A 544 36.04 29.63 -3.63
CA MET A 544 37.39 29.93 -3.13
C MET A 544 38.52 29.01 -3.64
N ARG A 545 38.24 27.83 -4.23
CA ARG A 545 39.27 26.81 -4.49
C ARG A 545 39.92 26.83 -5.88
N THR A 546 39.34 27.51 -6.86
CA THR A 546 39.92 27.64 -8.21
C THR A 546 39.47 28.96 -8.83
N ARG A 547 40.38 29.91 -9.02
CA ARG A 547 40.13 31.17 -9.74
C ARG A 547 39.71 30.84 -11.19
N LYS A 548 38.39 30.76 -11.48
CA LYS A 548 37.77 31.09 -12.79
C LYS A 548 36.26 30.82 -12.98
N SER A 549 35.49 30.25 -12.04
CA SER A 549 34.04 30.05 -12.24
C SER A 549 33.18 30.78 -11.20
N ILE A 550 32.47 31.82 -11.61
CA ILE A 550 31.40 32.47 -10.83
C ILE A 550 30.16 31.57 -10.91
N GLN A 551 29.57 31.20 -9.78
CA GLN A 551 28.29 30.49 -9.75
C GLN A 551 27.16 31.49 -9.48
N VAL A 552 26.12 31.48 -10.32
CA VAL A 552 24.93 32.34 -10.14
C VAL A 552 23.79 31.50 -9.61
N THR A 553 23.18 31.89 -8.49
CA THR A 553 21.96 31.26 -7.98
C THR A 553 20.77 32.17 -8.32
N LEU A 554 19.76 31.61 -8.98
CA LEU A 554 18.51 32.30 -9.29
C LEU A 554 17.36 31.53 -8.64
N ASN A 555 16.61 32.21 -7.79
CA ASN A 555 15.46 31.64 -7.10
C ASN A 555 14.28 32.62 -7.03
N TYR A 556 13.09 32.08 -6.77
CA TYR A 556 11.87 32.84 -6.57
C TYR A 556 11.22 32.39 -5.25
N THR A 557 10.84 33.33 -4.39
CA THR A 557 10.27 33.03 -3.08
C THR A 557 8.82 33.47 -2.97
N THR A 558 7.95 32.61 -2.47
CA THR A 558 6.54 32.94 -2.25
C THR A 558 5.95 32.21 -1.05
N THR A 559 4.93 32.81 -0.44
CA THR A 559 4.11 32.15 0.60
C THR A 559 2.91 31.39 0.01
N SER A 560 2.60 31.59 -1.29
CA SER A 560 1.59 30.82 -2.00
C SER A 560 2.19 29.50 -2.48
N ARG A 561 1.65 28.40 -1.93
CA ARG A 561 2.01 27.05 -2.37
C ARG A 561 1.62 26.82 -3.84
N VAL A 562 0.43 27.29 -4.24
CA VAL A 562 -0.10 27.12 -5.59
C VAL A 562 0.83 27.77 -6.61
N LEU A 563 1.18 29.04 -6.37
CA LEU A 563 2.09 29.78 -7.25
C LEU A 563 3.46 29.12 -7.35
N ALA A 564 4.03 28.61 -6.26
CA ALA A 564 5.33 27.96 -6.29
C ALA A 564 5.36 26.76 -7.26
N TYR A 565 4.33 25.92 -7.24
CA TYR A 565 4.21 24.77 -8.15
C TYR A 565 3.86 25.20 -9.59
N GLU A 566 3.01 26.22 -9.76
CA GLU A 566 2.71 26.77 -11.08
C GLU A 566 3.94 27.40 -11.75
N ILE A 567 4.86 28.00 -10.99
CA ILE A 567 6.13 28.52 -11.53
C ILE A 567 7.05 27.37 -11.97
N VAL A 568 7.09 26.26 -11.23
CA VAL A 568 7.81 25.05 -11.67
C VAL A 568 7.19 24.51 -12.96
N ALA A 569 5.87 24.45 -13.04
CA ALA A 569 5.17 24.05 -14.27
C ALA A 569 5.45 25.01 -15.43
N LEU A 570 5.39 26.33 -15.20
CA LEU A 570 5.73 27.37 -16.17
C LEU A 570 7.15 27.17 -16.71
N ALA A 571 8.12 26.96 -15.81
CA ALA A 571 9.50 26.66 -16.16
C ALA A 571 9.59 25.41 -17.06
N HIS A 572 8.87 24.34 -16.73
CA HIS A 572 8.82 23.13 -17.56
C HIS A 572 8.25 23.40 -18.97
N THR A 573 7.18 24.20 -19.08
CA THR A 573 6.63 24.56 -20.42
C THR A 573 7.58 25.39 -21.27
N LEU A 574 8.53 26.09 -20.65
CA LEU A 574 9.60 26.87 -21.29
C LEU A 574 10.89 26.05 -21.49
N ASN A 575 10.83 24.73 -21.25
CA ASN A 575 11.98 23.83 -21.37
C ASN A 575 13.14 24.21 -20.43
N LEU A 576 12.77 24.69 -19.24
CA LEU A 576 13.63 24.95 -18.09
C LEU A 576 13.40 23.86 -17.03
N THR A 577 14.34 23.70 -16.11
CA THR A 577 14.24 22.80 -14.96
C THR A 577 14.37 23.62 -13.67
N ALA A 578 13.32 23.53 -12.85
CA ALA A 578 13.21 24.22 -11.57
C ALA A 578 12.70 23.26 -10.49
N SER A 579 13.01 23.54 -9.23
CA SER A 579 12.59 22.73 -8.08
C SER A 579 12.06 23.63 -6.98
N ALA A 580 10.91 23.28 -6.39
CA ALA A 580 10.38 23.99 -5.21
C ALA A 580 10.84 23.32 -3.91
N SER A 581 11.30 24.13 -2.97
CA SER A 581 11.75 23.69 -1.64
C SER A 581 11.01 24.46 -0.55
N VAL A 582 10.72 23.82 0.59
CA VAL A 582 10.03 24.46 1.71
C VAL A 582 11.07 24.98 2.71
N ILE A 583 10.99 26.27 3.03
CA ILE A 583 11.85 26.97 3.99
C ILE A 583 10.96 27.57 5.08
N LYS A 584 11.35 27.43 6.35
CA LYS A 584 10.67 28.12 7.45
C LYS A 584 11.27 29.49 7.66
N THR A 585 10.44 30.53 7.72
CA THR A 585 10.88 31.87 8.08
C THR A 585 11.29 31.92 9.56
N PRO A 586 12.07 32.92 10.01
CA PRO A 586 12.40 33.10 11.43
C PRO A 586 11.19 33.21 12.37
N LYS A 587 9.99 33.53 11.85
CA LYS A 587 8.72 33.56 12.60
C LYS A 587 8.00 32.21 12.66
N GLY A 588 8.55 31.18 12.02
CA GLY A 588 7.96 29.84 11.94
C GLY A 588 6.92 29.66 10.81
N GLU A 589 6.73 30.64 9.93
CA GLU A 589 5.82 30.53 8.79
C GLU A 589 6.47 29.77 7.62
N GLU A 590 5.67 29.00 6.88
CA GLU A 590 6.15 28.26 5.71
C GLU A 590 6.28 29.17 4.49
N CYS A 591 7.45 29.13 3.85
CA CYS A 591 7.77 29.84 2.62
C CYS A 591 8.29 28.83 1.58
N TYR A 592 7.94 29.02 0.32
CA TYR A 592 8.34 28.16 -0.78
C TYR A 592 9.41 28.88 -1.61
N CYS A 593 10.54 28.22 -1.84
CA CYS A 593 11.64 28.73 -2.66
C CYS A 593 11.80 27.85 -3.90
N VAL A 594 11.50 28.42 -5.06
CA VAL A 594 11.69 27.82 -6.38
C VAL A 594 13.11 28.13 -6.86
N ASN A 595 13.94 27.10 -7.02
CA ASN A 595 15.33 27.23 -7.45
C ASN A 595 15.47 26.78 -8.90
N PHE A 596 16.21 27.56 -9.70
CA PHE A 596 16.51 27.22 -11.10
C PHE A 596 17.90 26.61 -11.21
N THR A 597 18.01 25.58 -12.05
CA THR A 597 19.30 24.92 -12.33
C THR A 597 20.24 25.84 -13.13
N GLN A 598 21.55 25.65 -12.99
CA GLN A 598 22.58 26.41 -13.73
C GLN A 598 22.33 26.39 -15.25
N GLU A 599 21.91 25.25 -15.80
CA GLU A 599 21.58 25.13 -17.22
C GLU A 599 20.40 26.01 -17.62
N SER A 600 19.34 26.00 -16.80
CA SER A 600 18.15 26.82 -17.02
C SER A 600 18.50 28.29 -16.95
N ILE A 601 19.40 28.70 -16.04
CA ILE A 601 19.92 30.07 -15.94
C ILE A 601 20.64 30.48 -17.23
N GLY A 602 21.39 29.58 -17.88
CA GLY A 602 22.02 29.85 -19.19
C GLY A 602 21.03 29.97 -20.36
N VAL A 603 19.89 29.27 -20.31
CA VAL A 603 18.79 29.48 -21.28
C VAL A 603 18.07 30.79 -20.99
N MET A 604 17.79 31.07 -19.71
CA MET A 604 17.17 32.31 -19.24
C MET A 604 18.02 33.52 -19.60
N GLN A 605 19.35 33.46 -19.50
CA GLN A 605 20.26 34.55 -19.90
C GLN A 605 20.02 35.04 -21.35
N ARG A 606 19.56 34.16 -22.25
CA ARG A 606 19.32 34.50 -23.67
C ARG A 606 17.91 35.03 -23.95
N LYS A 607 16.95 34.77 -23.06
CA LYS A 607 15.50 34.93 -23.35
C LYS A 607 14.76 35.78 -22.32
N LEU A 608 15.32 35.94 -21.11
CA LEU A 608 14.68 36.65 -20.02
C LEU A 608 14.96 38.15 -20.14
N VAL A 609 13.90 38.96 -20.08
CA VAL A 609 13.98 40.42 -20.26
C VAL A 609 13.75 41.09 -18.92
N LEU A 610 14.84 41.38 -18.19
CA LEU A 610 14.80 42.05 -16.88
C LEU A 610 14.96 43.57 -17.04
N LYS A 611 14.07 44.32 -16.40
CA LYS A 611 14.14 45.78 -16.25
C LYS A 611 14.92 46.20 -15.01
N ASN A 612 15.03 45.36 -13.98
CA ASN A 612 15.90 45.64 -12.85
C ASN A 612 17.38 45.62 -13.30
N THR A 613 18.04 46.78 -13.25
CA THR A 613 19.40 46.95 -13.78
C THR A 613 20.46 46.12 -13.05
N GLU A 614 20.30 45.90 -11.74
CA GLU A 614 21.23 45.07 -10.97
C GLU A 614 21.05 43.58 -11.28
N LYS A 615 19.80 43.11 -11.29
CA LYS A 615 19.49 41.70 -11.61
C LYS A 615 19.95 41.36 -13.03
N ASN A 616 19.71 42.26 -13.99
CA ASN A 616 20.14 42.08 -15.38
C ASN A 616 21.67 41.99 -15.50
N LYS A 617 22.43 42.86 -14.80
CA LYS A 617 23.90 42.77 -14.73
C LYS A 617 24.37 41.43 -14.15
N ARG A 618 23.77 40.97 -13.05
CA ARG A 618 24.15 39.69 -12.41
C ARG A 618 23.88 38.48 -13.31
N VAL A 619 22.82 38.51 -14.13
CA VAL A 619 22.55 37.46 -15.13
C VAL A 619 23.50 37.55 -16.31
N ALA A 620 23.86 38.76 -16.77
CA ALA A 620 24.82 38.96 -17.84
C ALA A 620 26.24 38.50 -17.47
N ASP A 621 26.64 38.67 -16.21
CA ASP A 621 27.93 38.23 -15.68
C ASP A 621 28.07 36.70 -15.55
N TYR A 622 26.96 35.96 -15.70
CA TYR A 622 26.99 34.50 -15.70
C TYR A 622 27.72 33.97 -16.95
N LYS A 623 28.78 33.19 -16.74
CA LYS A 623 29.48 32.45 -17.80
C LYS A 623 29.23 30.96 -17.63
N PRO A 624 28.34 30.35 -18.43
CA PRO A 624 28.11 28.91 -18.34
C PRO A 624 29.39 28.15 -18.68
N ASN A 625 29.76 27.17 -17.84
CA ASN A 625 30.88 26.28 -18.11
C ASN A 625 30.49 25.31 -19.24
N ARG A 626 31.38 25.05 -20.21
CA ARG A 626 31.22 24.19 -21.43
C ARG A 626 29.88 23.43 -21.55
N ASP A 627 29.14 23.72 -22.62
CA ASP A 627 27.93 23.04 -23.12
C ASP A 627 27.50 21.81 -22.31
N TYR A 628 26.67 22.05 -21.30
CA TYR A 628 25.99 20.97 -20.60
C TYR A 628 25.05 20.28 -21.60
N LYS A 629 25.45 19.11 -22.10
CA LYS A 629 24.63 18.33 -23.05
C LYS A 629 23.39 17.80 -22.31
N ARG A 630 22.19 18.21 -22.76
CA ARG A 630 20.86 17.74 -22.32
C ARG A 630 20.71 16.24 -22.55
N ASN A 631 19.85 15.59 -21.75
CA ASN A 631 19.56 14.16 -21.85
C ASN A 631 20.82 13.31 -21.68
N LYS A 632 21.46 13.44 -20.50
CA LYS A 632 22.79 12.86 -20.25
C LYS A 632 22.80 11.34 -20.19
N TYR A 633 21.71 10.73 -19.77
CA TYR A 633 21.63 9.33 -19.44
C TYR A 633 20.78 8.57 -20.45
N THR A 634 20.91 7.25 -20.45
CA THR A 634 20.14 6.32 -21.28
C THR A 634 19.35 5.41 -20.35
N PRO A 635 18.35 4.66 -20.87
CA PRO A 635 17.76 3.58 -20.08
C PRO A 635 18.86 2.60 -19.65
N ARG A 636 18.76 2.12 -18.40
CA ARG A 636 19.71 1.15 -17.84
C ARG A 636 19.81 -0.09 -18.73
N LEU A 637 21.03 -0.58 -18.90
CA LEU A 637 21.32 -1.88 -19.53
C LEU A 637 21.82 -2.87 -18.48
N SER A 638 21.42 -4.13 -18.61
CA SER A 638 21.90 -5.20 -17.74
C SER A 638 23.40 -5.46 -17.94
N ALA A 639 24.05 -6.02 -16.93
CA ALA A 639 25.49 -6.33 -16.99
C ALA A 639 25.84 -7.30 -18.14
N HIS A 640 24.91 -8.17 -18.52
CA HIS A 640 25.09 -9.08 -19.65
C HIS A 640 25.04 -8.32 -20.98
N ARG A 641 24.06 -7.45 -21.18
CA ARG A 641 23.91 -6.63 -22.40
C ARG A 641 25.07 -5.65 -22.57
N LEU A 642 25.63 -5.11 -21.49
CA LEU A 642 26.85 -4.30 -21.54
C LEU A 642 28.07 -5.09 -22.04
N LYS A 643 28.23 -6.36 -21.64
CA LYS A 643 29.31 -7.23 -22.14
C LYS A 643 29.14 -7.53 -23.63
N GLU A 644 27.91 -7.79 -24.07
CA GLU A 644 27.55 -8.04 -25.47
C GLU A 644 27.88 -6.81 -26.35
N LEU A 645 27.43 -5.62 -25.93
CA LEU A 645 27.75 -4.36 -26.61
C LEU A 645 29.25 -4.10 -26.69
N ARG A 646 29.98 -4.39 -25.60
CA ARG A 646 31.43 -4.23 -25.52
C ARG A 646 32.16 -5.18 -26.47
N ALA A 647 31.70 -6.42 -26.60
CA ALA A 647 32.24 -7.38 -27.55
C ALA A 647 32.01 -6.94 -29.01
N ALA A 648 30.84 -6.38 -29.32
CA ALA A 648 30.53 -5.85 -30.64
C ALA A 648 31.43 -4.65 -31.01
N ILE A 649 31.61 -3.68 -30.11
CA ILE A 649 32.53 -2.54 -30.31
C ILE A 649 33.97 -3.00 -30.56
N TYR A 650 34.42 -4.02 -29.82
CA TYR A 650 35.76 -4.57 -30.00
C TYR A 650 35.93 -5.35 -31.31
N SER A 651 34.89 -6.09 -31.73
CA SER A 651 34.85 -6.77 -33.02
C SER A 651 34.97 -5.78 -34.18
N GLU A 652 34.27 -4.65 -34.10
CA GLU A 652 34.35 -3.58 -35.10
C GLU A 652 35.74 -2.94 -35.16
N ALA A 653 36.35 -2.69 -34.00
CA ALA A 653 37.72 -2.21 -33.93
C ALA A 653 38.72 -3.23 -34.56
N LYS A 654 38.48 -4.53 -34.39
CA LYS A 654 39.28 -5.60 -34.99
C LYS A 654 39.16 -5.63 -36.52
N ARG A 655 37.97 -5.37 -37.08
CA ARG A 655 37.76 -5.26 -38.55
C ARG A 655 38.62 -4.14 -39.16
N HIS A 656 38.77 -3.02 -38.45
CA HIS A 656 39.58 -1.87 -38.87
C HIS A 656 41.05 -1.89 -38.42
N GLY A 657 41.53 -3.03 -37.88
CA GLY A 657 42.96 -3.29 -37.75
C GLY A 657 43.58 -2.98 -36.38
N VAL A 658 42.90 -3.13 -35.25
CA VAL A 658 43.53 -3.03 -33.90
C VAL A 658 44.80 -3.88 -33.72
N ASN A 659 44.89 -5.05 -34.39
CA ASN A 659 46.03 -5.96 -34.32
C ASN A 659 46.93 -5.94 -35.59
N LYS A 660 46.74 -4.98 -36.51
CA LYS A 660 47.58 -4.77 -37.71
C LYS A 660 47.94 -3.28 -37.80
N LYS A 661 48.97 -2.88 -38.58
CA LYS A 661 49.19 -1.44 -38.82
C LYS A 661 48.00 -0.91 -39.66
N PRO A 662 47.18 0.04 -39.15
CA PRO A 662 46.07 0.62 -39.91
C PRO A 662 46.62 1.37 -41.14
N LYS A 663 45.99 1.18 -42.31
CA LYS A 663 46.55 1.60 -43.60
C LYS A 663 46.14 3.01 -44.02
N THR A 664 45.10 3.59 -43.41
CA THR A 664 44.60 4.94 -43.69
C THR A 664 44.27 5.74 -42.41
N ASP A 665 44.32 7.07 -42.49
CA ASP A 665 44.03 7.96 -41.35
C ASP A 665 42.58 7.82 -40.84
N GLN A 666 41.65 7.48 -41.73
CA GLN A 666 40.24 7.22 -41.37
C GLN A 666 40.08 5.95 -40.53
N GLU A 667 40.77 4.85 -40.89
CA GLU A 667 40.77 3.61 -40.11
C GLU A 667 41.39 3.83 -38.71
N GLN A 668 42.45 4.64 -38.61
CA GLN A 668 43.06 5.00 -37.33
C GLN A 668 42.11 5.76 -36.40
N GLU A 669 41.32 6.70 -36.94
CA GLU A 669 40.36 7.46 -36.14
C GLU A 669 39.20 6.57 -35.67
N ILE A 670 38.70 5.67 -36.52
CA ILE A 670 37.66 4.69 -36.16
C ILE A 670 38.13 3.76 -35.04
N VAL A 671 39.35 3.23 -35.13
CA VAL A 671 39.95 2.41 -34.07
C VAL A 671 40.10 3.20 -32.76
N ARG A 672 40.60 4.44 -32.82
CA ARG A 672 40.69 5.32 -31.63
C ARG A 672 39.33 5.65 -31.03
N ARG A 673 38.28 5.80 -31.85
CA ARG A 673 36.90 6.04 -31.41
C ARG A 673 36.32 4.78 -30.74
N CYS A 674 36.47 3.61 -31.34
CA CYS A 674 36.00 2.34 -30.79
C CYS A 674 36.68 2.01 -29.45
N MET A 675 38.00 2.22 -29.34
CA MET A 675 38.72 1.95 -28.09
C MET A 675 38.31 2.89 -26.95
N ARG A 676 38.06 4.19 -27.25
CA ARG A 676 37.48 5.13 -26.27
C ARG A 676 36.09 4.68 -25.80
N LEU A 677 35.23 4.22 -26.73
CA LEU A 677 33.88 3.73 -26.38
C LEU A 677 33.95 2.41 -25.61
N TYR A 678 34.89 1.52 -25.95
CA TYR A 678 35.15 0.27 -25.25
C TYR A 678 35.55 0.50 -23.78
N GLU A 679 36.35 1.53 -23.50
CA GLU A 679 36.68 1.95 -22.14
C GLU A 679 35.48 2.53 -21.40
N ILE A 680 34.68 3.38 -22.06
CA ILE A 680 33.46 3.97 -21.48
C ILE A 680 32.45 2.89 -21.11
N VAL A 681 32.18 1.94 -22.00
CA VAL A 681 31.23 0.82 -21.76
C VAL A 681 31.80 -0.19 -20.75
N GLY A 682 33.12 -0.20 -20.55
CA GLY A 682 33.83 -1.07 -19.62
C GLY A 682 33.72 -0.70 -18.14
N GLY A 683 32.89 0.29 -17.77
CA GLY A 683 32.75 0.83 -16.42
C GLY A 683 32.66 -0.23 -15.31
N ASN A 684 33.62 -0.18 -14.39
CA ASN A 684 33.85 -1.14 -13.30
C ASN A 684 32.62 -1.37 -12.41
N GLY A 685 32.04 -2.58 -12.44
CA GLY A 685 31.39 -3.24 -11.28
C GLY A 685 30.26 -2.54 -10.53
N LYS A 686 29.70 -1.41 -11.00
CA LYS A 686 28.61 -0.68 -10.33
C LYS A 686 27.25 -1.30 -10.65
N SER A 687 26.38 -1.44 -9.64
CA SER A 687 25.04 -2.03 -9.76
C SER A 687 24.09 -1.27 -10.71
N HIS A 688 24.32 0.04 -10.91
CA HIS A 688 23.51 0.92 -11.76
C HIS A 688 24.38 1.70 -12.77
N PHE A 689 25.25 1.01 -13.51
CA PHE A 689 26.03 1.66 -14.58
C PHE A 689 25.12 2.06 -15.76
N VAL A 690 25.26 3.30 -16.23
CA VAL A 690 24.45 3.87 -17.31
C VAL A 690 25.38 4.49 -18.35
N ILE A 691 25.14 4.18 -19.63
CA ILE A 691 25.89 4.77 -20.73
C ILE A 691 25.42 6.22 -20.93
N PRO A 692 26.32 7.21 -20.96
CA PRO A 692 25.91 8.56 -21.30
C PRO A 692 25.33 8.63 -22.72
N ARG A 693 24.22 9.33 -22.94
CA ARG A 693 23.58 9.46 -24.28
C ARG A 693 24.55 9.93 -25.37
N PRO A 694 25.48 10.89 -25.15
CA PRO A 694 26.47 11.25 -26.17
C PRO A 694 27.37 10.08 -26.58
N SER A 695 27.70 9.20 -25.63
CA SER A 695 28.46 7.98 -25.90
C SER A 695 27.61 6.95 -26.63
N ALA A 696 26.31 6.84 -26.30
CA ALA A 696 25.37 5.97 -27.02
C ALA A 696 25.15 6.41 -28.48
N LEU A 697 25.01 7.72 -28.75
CA LEU A 697 24.94 8.26 -30.10
C LEU A 697 26.21 7.95 -30.90
N ASN A 698 27.38 8.12 -30.28
CA ASN A 698 28.65 7.73 -30.90
C ASN A 698 28.75 6.22 -31.21
N ILE A 699 28.03 5.37 -30.48
CA ILE A 699 27.95 3.93 -30.75
C ILE A 699 26.98 3.66 -31.92
N PHE A 700 25.86 4.39 -32.01
CA PHE A 700 24.94 4.25 -33.14
C PHE A 700 25.58 4.66 -34.47
N ASP A 701 26.46 5.67 -34.46
CA ASP A 701 27.23 6.09 -35.64
C ASP A 701 28.16 4.99 -36.18
N LEU A 702 28.51 3.99 -35.36
CA LEU A 702 29.33 2.85 -35.79
C LEU A 702 28.53 1.80 -36.58
N ASN A 703 27.19 1.92 -36.67
CA ASN A 703 26.32 1.00 -37.42
C ASN A 703 26.61 -0.49 -37.16
N LEU A 704 26.77 -0.87 -35.89
CA LEU A 704 27.08 -2.24 -35.50
C LEU A 704 25.95 -3.21 -35.88
N ASP A 705 26.31 -4.42 -36.33
CA ASP A 705 25.35 -5.46 -36.76
C ASP A 705 24.35 -5.85 -35.66
N ILE A 706 24.71 -5.67 -34.38
CA ILE A 706 23.86 -5.98 -33.22
C ILE A 706 22.55 -5.19 -33.17
N PHE A 707 22.46 -4.03 -33.83
CA PHE A 707 21.24 -3.20 -33.82
C PHE A 707 20.11 -3.76 -34.69
N SER A 708 20.34 -4.87 -35.39
CA SER A 708 19.31 -5.65 -36.09
C SER A 708 18.47 -6.53 -35.15
N ASP A 709 18.98 -6.82 -33.94
CA ASP A 709 18.25 -7.55 -32.90
C ASP A 709 17.12 -6.69 -32.31
N SER A 710 16.00 -7.34 -31.98
CA SER A 710 14.77 -6.66 -31.52
C SER A 710 14.98 -5.84 -30.24
N PHE A 711 15.83 -6.32 -29.33
CA PHE A 711 16.21 -5.61 -28.11
C PHE A 711 17.04 -4.35 -28.38
N TRP A 712 18.09 -4.47 -29.20
CA TRP A 712 18.98 -3.34 -29.49
C TRP A 712 18.29 -2.27 -30.36
N ALA A 713 17.37 -2.67 -31.24
CA ALA A 713 16.49 -1.75 -31.96
C ALA A 713 15.57 -0.98 -31.00
N LYS A 714 14.96 -1.66 -30.03
CA LYS A 714 14.14 -1.04 -28.97
C LYS A 714 14.97 -0.06 -28.14
N TRP A 715 16.17 -0.43 -27.70
CA TRP A 715 17.08 0.47 -26.98
C TRP A 715 17.45 1.70 -27.80
N LYS A 716 17.82 1.50 -29.07
CA LYS A 716 18.15 2.59 -30.00
C LYS A 716 16.97 3.55 -30.16
N ASN A 717 15.74 3.04 -30.32
CA ASN A 717 14.55 3.87 -30.43
C ASN A 717 14.29 4.68 -29.14
N MET A 718 14.40 4.06 -27.97
CA MET A 718 14.22 4.75 -26.67
C MET A 718 15.31 5.80 -26.39
N VAL A 719 16.53 5.58 -26.88
CA VAL A 719 17.64 6.54 -26.76
C VAL A 719 17.56 7.63 -27.82
N LEU A 720 16.96 7.38 -28.99
CA LEU A 720 16.77 8.40 -30.03
C LEU A 720 15.55 9.28 -29.79
N ASP A 721 14.56 8.79 -29.04
CA ASP A 721 13.39 9.59 -28.65
C ASP A 721 13.84 10.91 -27.99
N GLU A 722 13.37 12.02 -28.55
CA GLU A 722 13.65 13.37 -28.06
C GLU A 722 12.58 13.88 -27.10
N ASN A 723 11.43 13.21 -27.05
CA ASN A 723 10.32 13.51 -26.14
C ASN A 723 10.55 12.91 -24.75
N VAL A 724 11.43 11.92 -24.62
CA VAL A 724 11.77 11.27 -23.35
C VAL A 724 13.21 11.58 -22.92
N GLU A 725 13.38 12.10 -21.71
CA GLU A 725 14.64 12.32 -21.02
C GLU A 725 14.83 11.31 -19.88
N TRP A 726 16.04 10.77 -19.73
CA TRP A 726 16.35 9.84 -18.64
C TRP A 726 17.08 10.58 -17.51
N GLU A 727 16.48 10.61 -16.33
CA GLU A 727 17.03 11.22 -15.11
C GLU A 727 17.57 10.13 -14.17
N LEU A 728 18.66 10.40 -13.47
CA LEU A 728 19.29 9.48 -12.53
C LEU A 728 18.96 9.90 -11.10
N VAL A 729 18.53 8.96 -10.26
CA VAL A 729 18.26 9.19 -8.83
C VAL A 729 19.57 9.46 -8.09
N SER A 730 19.70 10.64 -7.50
CA SER A 730 20.91 11.14 -6.84
C SER A 730 20.85 11.06 -5.32
N GLU A 731 19.68 11.26 -4.70
CA GLU A 731 19.51 11.27 -3.24
C GLU A 731 18.11 10.79 -2.86
N ILE A 732 17.94 10.21 -1.66
CA ILE A 732 16.65 9.76 -1.11
C ILE A 732 16.58 10.16 0.36
N LYS A 733 15.53 10.90 0.76
CA LYS A 733 15.30 11.42 2.11
C LYS A 733 13.88 11.08 2.59
N PRO A 734 13.67 10.57 3.80
CA PRO A 734 12.30 10.39 4.33
C PRO A 734 11.67 11.75 4.71
N LEU A 735 10.42 11.99 4.29
CA LEU A 735 9.68 13.22 4.61
C LEU A 735 8.95 13.11 5.96
N PRO A 736 9.07 14.10 6.86
CA PRO A 736 8.49 14.00 8.21
C PRO A 736 7.01 14.39 8.33
N PHE A 737 6.43 15.10 7.35
CA PHE A 737 5.19 15.87 7.56
C PHE A 737 4.03 15.56 6.59
N ILE A 738 4.29 14.96 5.44
CA ILE A 738 3.26 14.65 4.42
C ILE A 738 2.76 13.23 4.65
N THR A 739 1.48 13.08 4.94
CA THR A 739 0.81 11.80 5.21
C THR A 739 -0.28 11.46 4.21
N GLU A 740 -0.74 12.42 3.41
CA GLU A 740 -1.82 12.22 2.45
C GLU A 740 -1.30 12.09 1.04
N ALA A 741 -2.05 11.38 0.20
CA ALA A 741 -1.98 11.53 -1.24
C ALA A 741 -3.09 10.85 -2.03
N TYR A 742 -3.05 10.93 -3.34
CA TYR A 742 -4.24 11.03 -4.18
C TYR A 742 -4.14 10.10 -5.40
N ASP A 743 -5.28 9.60 -5.88
CA ASP A 743 -5.42 8.56 -6.91
C ASP A 743 -6.46 8.91 -7.98
N LEU A 744 -6.36 8.32 -9.18
CA LEU A 744 -7.37 8.38 -10.24
C LEU A 744 -7.57 7.00 -10.87
N THR A 745 -8.83 6.61 -11.07
CA THR A 745 -9.20 5.33 -11.69
C THR A 745 -9.56 5.55 -13.17
N ILE A 746 -8.82 4.94 -14.11
CA ILE A 746 -9.07 4.99 -15.56
C ILE A 746 -9.00 3.58 -16.16
N PRO A 747 -10.12 2.95 -16.57
CA PRO A 747 -10.11 1.71 -17.34
C PRO A 747 -9.98 1.97 -18.87
N PRO A 748 -9.44 1.03 -19.66
CA PRO A 748 -8.74 -0.21 -19.27
C PRO A 748 -7.25 0.02 -18.93
N ALA A 749 -6.88 -0.12 -17.65
CA ALA A 749 -5.51 -0.30 -17.14
C ALA A 749 -4.37 0.46 -17.87
N TYR A 750 -4.45 1.79 -17.92
CA TYR A 750 -3.38 2.61 -18.50
C TYR A 750 -2.42 3.19 -17.47
N THR A 751 -1.19 3.41 -17.93
CA THR A 751 -0.17 4.19 -17.23
C THR A 751 -0.53 5.67 -17.25
N MET A 752 -0.94 6.21 -16.10
CA MET A 752 -1.19 7.64 -15.96
C MET A 752 0.13 8.42 -15.96
N VAL A 753 0.20 9.45 -16.80
CA VAL A 753 1.27 10.45 -16.75
C VAL A 753 0.90 11.45 -15.67
N THR A 754 1.31 11.16 -14.43
CA THR A 754 1.53 12.26 -13.48
C THR A 754 2.81 12.98 -13.90
N GLU A 755 3.07 14.19 -13.40
CA GLU A 755 4.37 14.83 -13.58
C GLU A 755 5.54 13.87 -13.22
N SER A 756 5.33 12.88 -12.32
CA SER A 756 6.40 12.02 -11.75
C SER A 756 6.13 10.49 -11.58
N GLY A 757 5.18 9.84 -12.26
CA GLY A 757 4.98 8.36 -12.22
C GLY A 757 3.78 7.79 -11.41
N MET A 758 3.57 6.46 -11.44
CA MET A 758 2.29 5.69 -11.27
C MET A 758 2.06 4.79 -10.00
N VAL A 759 0.84 4.22 -9.86
CA VAL A 759 0.08 3.57 -8.72
C VAL A 759 -0.01 2.00 -8.67
N VAL A 760 -0.15 1.27 -7.52
CA VAL A 760 -0.12 -0.24 -7.38
C VAL A 760 -1.22 -0.91 -6.48
N PHE A 761 -1.69 -2.14 -6.80
CA PHE A 761 -2.70 -2.96 -6.06
C PHE A 761 -2.12 -3.99 -5.04
N ASP A 762 -3.00 -4.63 -4.26
CA ASP A 762 -2.73 -5.71 -3.29
C ASP A 762 -2.15 -6.98 -3.95
N THR A 763 -1.08 -7.57 -3.39
CA THR A 763 -0.28 -8.63 -4.06
C THR A 763 -0.19 -9.95 -3.29
N MET A 764 -0.20 -11.07 -4.02
CA MET A 764 0.08 -12.42 -3.49
C MET A 764 1.37 -12.99 -4.08
N GLN A 765 2.06 -13.79 -3.27
CA GLN A 765 3.22 -14.57 -3.71
C GLN A 765 2.75 -15.89 -4.32
N VAL A 766 3.41 -16.30 -5.40
CA VAL A 766 3.17 -17.55 -6.13
C VAL A 766 4.45 -18.37 -6.06
N HIS A 767 4.36 -19.64 -5.71
CA HIS A 767 5.50 -20.56 -5.69
C HIS A 767 5.19 -21.82 -6.49
N VAL A 768 6.16 -22.36 -7.23
CA VAL A 768 5.96 -23.64 -7.95
C VAL A 768 6.72 -24.77 -7.23
N PRO A 769 6.04 -25.85 -6.79
CA PRO A 769 6.69 -26.99 -6.17
C PRO A 769 7.55 -27.75 -7.20
N VAL A 770 8.80 -28.00 -6.82
CA VAL A 770 9.82 -28.59 -7.72
C VAL A 770 9.84 -30.11 -7.62
N SER A 771 10.01 -30.67 -6.42
CA SER A 771 10.15 -32.12 -6.25
C SER A 771 8.80 -32.84 -6.42
N GLU A 772 8.88 -34.14 -6.71
CA GLU A 772 7.71 -35.00 -6.83
C GLU A 772 6.91 -35.07 -5.54
N GLU A 773 7.61 -35.13 -4.40
CA GLU A 773 7.01 -35.17 -3.07
C GLU A 773 6.29 -33.86 -2.74
N ALA A 774 6.90 -32.71 -3.07
CA ALA A 774 6.29 -31.41 -2.86
C ALA A 774 5.07 -31.21 -3.77
N ARG A 775 5.12 -31.72 -5.01
CA ARG A 775 3.98 -31.71 -5.93
C ARG A 775 2.82 -32.56 -5.39
N ARG A 776 3.10 -33.78 -4.95
CA ARG A 776 2.11 -34.67 -4.33
C ARG A 776 1.53 -34.07 -3.07
N GLU A 777 2.36 -33.51 -2.19
CA GLU A 777 1.89 -32.82 -1.00
C GLU A 777 0.94 -31.65 -1.33
N ALA A 778 1.29 -30.84 -2.34
CA ALA A 778 0.43 -29.75 -2.78
C ALA A 778 -0.94 -30.25 -3.28
N LEU A 779 -0.96 -31.28 -4.13
CA LEU A 779 -2.19 -31.85 -4.69
C LEU A 779 -3.03 -32.61 -3.66
N ASP A 780 -2.39 -33.42 -2.81
CA ASP A 780 -3.08 -34.32 -1.89
C ASP A 780 -3.54 -33.60 -0.61
N LYS A 781 -2.80 -32.56 -0.16
CA LYS A 781 -3.02 -31.94 1.15
C LYS A 781 -3.29 -30.45 1.14
N MET A 782 -2.93 -29.70 0.10
CA MET A 782 -2.98 -28.22 0.13
C MET A 782 -4.03 -27.60 -0.79
N LEU A 783 -4.71 -28.40 -1.62
CA LEU A 783 -5.83 -27.92 -2.43
C LEU A 783 -7.00 -27.46 -1.53
N PRO A 784 -7.73 -26.41 -1.91
CA PRO A 784 -8.97 -26.01 -1.25
C PRO A 784 -9.97 -27.14 -1.08
N SER A 785 -10.19 -27.97 -2.10
CA SER A 785 -11.11 -29.12 -2.04
C SER A 785 -10.75 -30.16 -0.96
N GLN A 786 -9.49 -30.22 -0.55
CA GLN A 786 -9.01 -31.09 0.53
C GLN A 786 -9.11 -30.42 1.91
N ASN A 787 -9.32 -29.11 1.97
CA ASN A 787 -9.24 -28.26 3.16
C ASN A 787 -10.55 -27.51 3.43
N LEU A 788 -11.67 -28.23 3.42
CA LEU A 788 -13.02 -27.64 3.45
C LEU A 788 -13.39 -26.94 4.76
N PHE A 789 -12.78 -27.32 5.89
CA PHE A 789 -13.25 -26.94 7.23
C PHE A 789 -12.23 -26.12 8.01
N SER A 790 -12.75 -25.16 8.76
CA SER A 790 -12.04 -24.38 9.77
C SER A 790 -11.59 -25.24 10.94
N ILE A 791 -10.36 -25.02 11.40
CA ILE A 791 -9.78 -25.72 12.55
C ILE A 791 -10.46 -25.29 13.86
N LEU A 792 -10.88 -24.03 13.94
CA LEU A 792 -11.42 -23.45 15.17
C LEU A 792 -12.82 -23.97 15.49
N ASP A 793 -13.75 -23.81 14.55
CA ASP A 793 -15.18 -24.02 14.76
C ASP A 793 -15.76 -25.13 13.88
N LYS A 794 -14.92 -25.80 13.07
CA LYS A 794 -15.31 -26.84 12.12
C LYS A 794 -16.39 -26.39 11.14
N SER A 795 -16.52 -25.08 10.93
CA SER A 795 -17.39 -24.52 9.91
C SER A 795 -16.76 -24.65 8.53
N PRO A 796 -17.55 -24.79 7.45
CA PRO A 796 -17.01 -24.81 6.11
C PRO A 796 -16.40 -23.44 5.75
N HIS A 797 -15.20 -23.45 5.15
CA HIS A 797 -14.50 -22.24 4.71
C HIS A 797 -15.10 -21.67 3.43
N TYR A 798 -15.32 -22.52 2.43
CA TYR A 798 -15.70 -22.13 1.07
C TYR A 798 -17.22 -22.10 0.90
N VAL A 799 -17.86 -21.25 1.69
CA VAL A 799 -19.30 -21.00 1.60
C VAL A 799 -19.52 -19.78 0.69
N PRO A 800 -20.47 -19.82 -0.25
CA PRO A 800 -20.89 -18.64 -1.01
C PRO A 800 -21.16 -17.46 -0.05
N SER A 801 -20.57 -16.30 -0.35
CA SER A 801 -20.59 -15.12 0.52
C SER A 801 -20.79 -13.84 -0.27
N GLY A 802 -21.11 -12.73 0.41
CA GLY A 802 -21.36 -11.46 -0.24
C GLY A 802 -22.65 -11.46 -1.06
N GLU A 803 -22.52 -11.17 -2.34
CA GLU A 803 -23.61 -11.08 -3.32
C GLU A 803 -24.28 -12.45 -3.51
N ALA A 804 -23.49 -13.51 -3.68
CA ALA A 804 -24.01 -14.86 -3.92
C ALA A 804 -25.02 -15.31 -2.85
N ILE A 805 -24.69 -15.12 -1.57
CA ILE A 805 -25.60 -15.51 -0.48
C ILE A 805 -26.84 -14.62 -0.41
N PHE A 806 -26.71 -13.35 -0.79
CA PHE A 806 -27.86 -12.45 -0.84
C PHE A 806 -28.82 -12.84 -1.97
N GLY A 807 -28.30 -13.19 -3.15
CA GLY A 807 -29.12 -13.69 -4.25
C GLY A 807 -29.83 -15.01 -3.91
N LEU A 808 -29.14 -15.97 -3.27
CA LEU A 808 -29.78 -17.21 -2.78
C LEU A 808 -30.91 -16.95 -1.78
N TYR A 809 -30.70 -15.99 -0.87
CA TYR A 809 -31.74 -15.57 0.08
C TYR A 809 -32.95 -14.98 -0.65
N LEU A 810 -32.72 -14.07 -1.60
CA LEU A 810 -33.80 -13.46 -2.38
C LEU A 810 -34.57 -14.51 -3.20
N GLY A 811 -33.87 -15.40 -3.91
CA GLY A 811 -34.52 -16.43 -4.73
C GLY A 811 -35.29 -17.48 -3.93
N THR A 812 -34.95 -17.71 -2.66
CA THR A 812 -35.67 -18.65 -1.78
C THR A 812 -36.73 -18.00 -0.91
N LYS A 813 -36.87 -16.66 -0.96
CA LYS A 813 -37.91 -15.91 -0.25
C LYS A 813 -39.20 -15.89 -1.07
N GLU A 814 -40.32 -16.11 -0.41
CA GLU A 814 -41.64 -15.98 -1.04
C GLU A 814 -42.05 -14.49 -1.15
N ARG A 815 -42.51 -14.07 -2.33
CA ARG A 815 -43.06 -12.73 -2.57
C ARG A 815 -44.52 -12.66 -2.12
N THR A 816 -44.87 -11.59 -1.41
CA THR A 816 -46.24 -11.30 -0.99
C THR A 816 -47.09 -10.78 -2.17
N GLY A 817 -48.31 -11.33 -2.35
CA GLY A 817 -49.30 -10.83 -3.32
C GLY A 817 -49.30 -11.44 -4.73
N ALA A 818 -48.53 -12.50 -4.99
CA ALA A 818 -48.51 -13.20 -6.28
C ALA A 818 -49.51 -14.37 -6.35
N SER A 819 -49.97 -14.72 -7.57
CA SER A 819 -50.94 -15.79 -7.80
C SER A 819 -50.33 -17.18 -7.59
N LEU A 820 -50.96 -18.02 -6.77
CA LEU A 820 -50.52 -19.38 -6.48
C LEU A 820 -50.70 -20.31 -7.72
N LYS A 821 -49.60 -20.86 -8.24
CA LYS A 821 -49.62 -21.87 -9.32
C LYS A 821 -49.30 -23.28 -8.78
N THR A 822 -49.94 -24.32 -9.33
CA THR A 822 -49.76 -25.71 -8.87
C THR A 822 -48.97 -26.52 -9.88
N TYR A 823 -47.97 -27.27 -9.40
CA TYR A 823 -47.14 -28.16 -10.20
C TYR A 823 -47.05 -29.55 -9.57
N GLN A 824 -46.99 -30.59 -10.40
CA GLN A 824 -46.85 -31.98 -9.95
C GLN A 824 -45.38 -32.43 -9.90
N ASN A 825 -44.54 -31.91 -10.79
CA ASN A 825 -43.13 -32.28 -10.92
C ASN A 825 -42.20 -31.06 -10.79
N ALA A 826 -41.05 -31.25 -10.16
CA ALA A 826 -40.04 -30.20 -10.03
C ALA A 826 -39.40 -29.81 -11.38
N GLY A 827 -39.33 -30.74 -12.34
CA GLY A 827 -38.78 -30.46 -13.67
C GLY A 827 -39.60 -29.43 -14.46
N ASP A 828 -40.93 -29.46 -14.33
CA ASP A 828 -41.82 -28.51 -14.99
C ASP A 828 -41.67 -27.09 -14.40
N VAL A 829 -41.46 -27.01 -13.08
CA VAL A 829 -41.16 -25.75 -12.38
C VAL A 829 -39.87 -25.12 -12.90
N ILE A 830 -38.80 -25.92 -13.02
CA ILE A 830 -37.50 -25.43 -13.52
C ILE A 830 -37.62 -24.97 -14.97
N LYS A 831 -38.34 -25.72 -15.81
CA LYS A 831 -38.56 -25.36 -17.20
C LYS A 831 -39.30 -24.04 -17.34
N ASP A 832 -40.37 -23.83 -16.57
CA ASP A 832 -41.10 -22.56 -16.60
C ASP A 832 -40.30 -21.39 -16.00
N LEU A 833 -39.43 -21.66 -15.01
CA LEU A 833 -38.50 -20.67 -14.46
C LEU A 833 -37.44 -20.25 -15.50
N ASP A 834 -36.83 -21.22 -16.19
CA ASP A 834 -35.80 -20.96 -17.22
C ASP A 834 -36.39 -20.27 -18.46
N LEU A 835 -37.68 -20.50 -18.75
CA LEU A 835 -38.42 -19.80 -19.81
C LEU A 835 -38.97 -18.43 -19.36
N ASN A 836 -38.63 -17.95 -18.15
CA ASN A 836 -39.12 -16.69 -17.56
C ASN A 836 -40.67 -16.58 -17.51
N ARG A 837 -41.39 -17.70 -17.39
CA ARG A 837 -42.86 -17.73 -17.25
C ARG A 837 -43.32 -17.56 -15.80
N ILE A 838 -42.42 -17.79 -14.86
CA ILE A 838 -42.57 -17.61 -13.42
C ILE A 838 -41.29 -16.99 -12.87
N GLN A 839 -41.41 -16.21 -11.79
CA GLN A 839 -40.26 -15.66 -11.07
C GLN A 839 -39.79 -16.63 -9.99
N ALA A 840 -38.51 -16.55 -9.61
CA ALA A 840 -37.94 -17.42 -8.57
C ALA A 840 -38.66 -17.29 -7.21
N THR A 841 -39.26 -16.13 -6.95
CA THR A 841 -39.93 -15.74 -5.71
C THR A 841 -41.45 -16.00 -5.71
N ASP A 842 -42.02 -16.44 -6.84
CA ASP A 842 -43.46 -16.69 -6.94
C ASP A 842 -43.88 -17.86 -6.02
N PRO A 843 -45.02 -17.77 -5.30
CA PRO A 843 -45.53 -18.86 -4.50
C PRO A 843 -46.08 -19.97 -5.40
N ILE A 844 -45.60 -21.20 -5.20
CA ILE A 844 -46.06 -22.39 -5.91
C ILE A 844 -46.46 -23.51 -4.95
N LEU A 845 -47.32 -24.39 -5.42
CA LEU A 845 -47.69 -25.63 -4.73
C LEU A 845 -47.08 -26.81 -5.49
N LEU A 846 -46.02 -27.41 -4.96
CA LEU A 846 -45.37 -28.60 -5.52
C LEU A 846 -45.80 -29.83 -4.69
N GLN A 847 -46.58 -30.74 -5.28
CA GLN A 847 -47.06 -31.95 -4.58
C GLN A 847 -47.69 -31.66 -3.20
N ASN A 848 -48.55 -30.62 -3.12
CA ASN A 848 -49.16 -30.11 -1.88
C ASN A 848 -48.22 -29.43 -0.87
N ILE A 849 -46.94 -29.20 -1.21
CA ILE A 849 -46.00 -28.42 -0.41
C ILE A 849 -45.93 -27.00 -0.98
N ARG A 850 -46.21 -25.99 -0.14
CA ARG A 850 -46.06 -24.57 -0.51
C ARG A 850 -44.58 -24.20 -0.52
N THR A 851 -44.05 -23.83 -1.68
CA THR A 851 -42.63 -23.51 -1.87
C THR A 851 -42.46 -22.43 -2.94
N THR A 852 -41.23 -22.11 -3.31
CA THR A 852 -40.88 -21.17 -4.40
C THR A 852 -40.08 -21.88 -5.50
N PRO A 853 -40.18 -21.47 -6.78
CA PRO A 853 -39.36 -22.01 -7.85
C PRO A 853 -37.86 -21.92 -7.57
N GLY A 854 -37.40 -20.85 -6.90
CA GLY A 854 -36.00 -20.72 -6.50
C GLY A 854 -35.58 -21.74 -5.44
N SER A 855 -36.43 -22.01 -4.44
CA SER A 855 -36.19 -23.09 -3.46
C SER A 855 -36.12 -24.45 -4.14
N VAL A 856 -36.99 -24.72 -5.13
CA VAL A 856 -36.93 -25.97 -5.92
C VAL A 856 -35.61 -26.07 -6.69
N LYS A 857 -35.16 -25.00 -7.34
CA LYS A 857 -33.90 -24.99 -8.12
C LYS A 857 -32.66 -25.21 -7.22
N VAL A 858 -32.61 -24.56 -6.06
CA VAL A 858 -31.55 -24.78 -5.05
C VAL A 858 -31.55 -26.23 -4.57
N ASN A 859 -32.71 -26.79 -4.26
CA ASN A 859 -32.81 -28.16 -3.75
C ASN A 859 -32.45 -29.24 -4.80
N MET A 860 -32.57 -28.95 -6.09
CA MET A 860 -32.15 -29.87 -7.15
C MET A 860 -30.63 -30.02 -7.24
N VAL A 861 -29.89 -28.97 -6.88
CA VAL A 861 -28.41 -28.99 -6.77
C VAL A 861 -27.97 -29.87 -5.59
N LEU A 862 -28.77 -29.94 -4.53
CA LEU A 862 -28.48 -30.72 -3.33
C LEU A 862 -28.78 -32.23 -3.51
N PRO A 863 -28.01 -33.12 -2.85
CA PRO A 863 -28.31 -34.55 -2.82
C PRO A 863 -29.69 -34.83 -2.20
N PRO A 864 -30.38 -35.91 -2.60
CA PRO A 864 -31.76 -36.20 -2.17
C PRO A 864 -32.00 -36.17 -0.66
N GLU A 865 -31.03 -36.62 0.14
CA GLU A 865 -31.10 -36.65 1.61
C GLU A 865 -31.19 -35.26 2.27
N PHE A 866 -30.74 -34.21 1.59
CA PHE A 866 -30.63 -32.85 2.12
C PHE A 866 -31.66 -31.89 1.53
N ARG A 867 -32.62 -32.39 0.75
CA ARG A 867 -33.63 -31.56 0.09
C ARG A 867 -34.71 -31.13 1.09
N ASP A 868 -34.83 -29.83 1.29
CA ASP A 868 -35.87 -29.19 2.09
C ASP A 868 -36.45 -27.99 1.34
N TYR A 869 -37.65 -28.17 0.78
CA TYR A 869 -38.33 -27.17 -0.05
C TYR A 869 -38.90 -25.98 0.75
N ASN A 870 -39.01 -26.08 2.08
CA ASN A 870 -39.62 -25.03 2.91
C ASN A 870 -38.60 -24.08 3.55
N ARG A 871 -37.30 -24.38 3.44
CA ARG A 871 -36.26 -23.65 4.17
C ARG A 871 -35.67 -22.52 3.34
N VAL A 872 -35.75 -21.30 3.86
CA VAL A 872 -35.08 -20.12 3.28
C VAL A 872 -33.56 -20.22 3.49
N ILE A 873 -32.80 -19.90 2.46
CA ILE A 873 -31.34 -20.02 2.47
C ILE A 873 -30.72 -18.74 3.02
N THR A 874 -30.23 -18.83 4.25
CA THR A 874 -29.35 -17.84 4.91
C THR A 874 -27.91 -18.37 4.97
N LYS A 875 -26.93 -17.52 5.27
CA LYS A 875 -25.54 -17.96 5.49
C LYS A 875 -25.43 -19.06 6.53
N LYS A 876 -26.20 -18.99 7.62
CA LYS A 876 -26.15 -19.99 8.70
C LYS A 876 -26.71 -21.33 8.24
N THR A 877 -27.85 -21.33 7.56
CA THR A 877 -28.46 -22.56 7.05
C THR A 877 -27.62 -23.18 5.94
N LEU A 878 -27.05 -22.36 5.05
CA LEU A 878 -26.17 -22.82 3.99
C LEU A 878 -24.88 -23.44 4.54
N SER A 879 -24.23 -22.79 5.51
CA SER A 879 -23.06 -23.34 6.18
C SER A 879 -23.35 -24.68 6.86
N GLU A 880 -24.53 -24.85 7.46
CA GLU A 880 -24.93 -26.12 8.09
C GLU A 880 -25.12 -27.23 7.05
N ILE A 881 -25.81 -26.94 5.94
CA ILE A 881 -26.02 -27.90 4.84
C ILE A 881 -24.68 -28.28 4.23
N LEU A 882 -23.86 -27.29 3.85
CA LEU A 882 -22.54 -27.53 3.27
C LEU A 882 -21.61 -28.27 4.23
N ARG A 883 -21.72 -28.06 5.54
CA ARG A 883 -20.97 -28.84 6.52
C ARG A 883 -21.31 -30.33 6.45
N GLN A 884 -22.60 -30.66 6.40
CA GLN A 884 -23.05 -32.06 6.32
C GLN A 884 -22.69 -32.69 4.98
N VAL A 885 -22.81 -31.94 3.88
CA VAL A 885 -22.38 -32.36 2.54
C VAL A 885 -20.87 -32.62 2.53
N GLY A 886 -20.04 -31.71 3.07
CA GLY A 886 -18.59 -31.90 3.12
C GLY A 886 -18.13 -33.08 3.99
N GLN A 887 -18.93 -33.50 4.97
CA GLN A 887 -18.63 -34.67 5.81
C GLN A 887 -19.00 -36.00 5.14
N LYS A 888 -20.16 -36.07 4.45
CA LYS A 888 -20.63 -37.30 3.79
C LYS A 888 -20.14 -37.46 2.36
N TYR A 889 -20.13 -36.37 1.59
CA TYR A 889 -19.80 -36.30 0.17
C TYR A 889 -18.72 -35.22 -0.10
N PRO A 890 -17.47 -35.38 0.39
CA PRO A 890 -16.42 -34.38 0.23
C PRO A 890 -16.08 -34.07 -1.24
N SER A 891 -16.15 -35.07 -2.12
CA SER A 891 -15.84 -34.94 -3.55
C SER A 891 -16.83 -34.06 -4.31
N ASP A 892 -18.10 -34.07 -3.90
CA ASP A 892 -19.16 -33.27 -4.55
C ASP A 892 -19.23 -31.84 -4.01
N TYR A 893 -18.55 -31.55 -2.89
CA TYR A 893 -18.65 -30.26 -2.21
C TYR A 893 -18.31 -29.08 -3.13
N ALA A 894 -17.20 -29.15 -3.87
CA ALA A 894 -16.74 -28.05 -4.72
C ALA A 894 -17.76 -27.74 -5.84
N ARG A 895 -18.30 -28.78 -6.48
CA ARG A 895 -19.32 -28.66 -7.53
C ARG A 895 -20.61 -28.05 -6.99
N ILE A 896 -21.12 -28.58 -5.86
CA ILE A 896 -22.34 -28.09 -5.22
C ILE A 896 -22.17 -26.63 -4.77
N ALA A 897 -21.05 -26.29 -4.13
CA ALA A 897 -20.78 -24.93 -3.67
C ALA A 897 -20.71 -23.93 -4.84
N LYS A 898 -20.11 -24.34 -5.97
CA LYS A 898 -20.07 -23.52 -7.19
C LYS A 898 -21.46 -23.33 -7.80
N GLU A 899 -22.21 -24.41 -8.00
CA GLU A 899 -23.57 -24.31 -8.58
C GLU A 899 -24.47 -23.39 -7.72
N LEU A 900 -24.37 -23.48 -6.39
CA LEU A 900 -25.08 -22.59 -5.47
C LEU A 900 -24.56 -21.15 -5.56
N LYS A 901 -23.26 -20.94 -5.67
CA LYS A 901 -22.67 -19.61 -5.88
C LYS A 901 -23.19 -18.99 -7.16
N ASP A 902 -23.16 -19.70 -8.29
CA ASP A 902 -23.53 -19.18 -9.60
C ASP A 902 -25.03 -18.84 -9.68
N LEU A 903 -25.89 -19.66 -9.05
CA LEU A 903 -27.30 -19.33 -8.86
C LEU A 903 -27.46 -18.05 -8.03
N GLY A 904 -26.72 -17.95 -6.92
CA GLY A 904 -26.68 -16.79 -6.06
C GLY A 904 -26.25 -15.52 -6.80
N ASP A 905 -25.14 -15.57 -7.53
CA ASP A 905 -24.63 -14.46 -8.33
C ASP A 905 -25.70 -14.01 -9.34
N THR A 906 -26.30 -14.94 -10.07
CA THR A 906 -27.36 -14.64 -11.05
C THR A 906 -28.54 -13.87 -10.44
N TRP A 907 -29.02 -14.30 -9.26
CA TRP A 907 -30.12 -13.62 -8.57
C TRP A 907 -29.69 -12.33 -7.86
N ALA A 908 -28.43 -12.19 -7.50
CA ALA A 908 -27.89 -10.99 -6.86
C ALA A 908 -27.78 -9.80 -7.81
N PHE A 909 -27.62 -10.03 -9.12
CA PHE A 909 -27.63 -8.96 -10.13
C PHE A 909 -29.05 -8.56 -10.59
N SER A 910 -30.10 -9.00 -9.88
CA SER A 910 -31.47 -8.55 -10.14
C SER A 910 -31.72 -7.12 -9.59
N PRO A 911 -32.66 -6.34 -10.18
CA PRO A 911 -33.04 -5.04 -9.66
C PRO A 911 -33.52 -5.08 -8.19
N GLU A 912 -34.09 -6.20 -7.76
CA GLU A 912 -34.62 -6.44 -6.41
C GLU A 912 -33.51 -6.51 -5.35
N ALA A 913 -32.26 -6.71 -5.74
CA ALA A 913 -31.11 -6.74 -4.86
C ALA A 913 -30.52 -5.35 -4.55
N SER A 914 -31.00 -4.30 -5.22
CA SER A 914 -30.47 -2.93 -5.08
C SER A 914 -31.08 -2.20 -3.88
N LEU A 915 -30.32 -1.27 -3.28
CA LEU A 915 -30.84 -0.33 -2.29
C LEU A 915 -31.69 0.74 -2.97
N SER A 916 -32.83 1.07 -2.36
CA SER A 916 -33.70 2.15 -2.80
C SER A 916 -33.78 3.27 -1.77
N PHE A 917 -34.23 4.46 -2.17
CA PHE A 917 -34.44 5.57 -1.23
C PHE A 917 -35.43 5.23 -0.11
N LYS A 918 -36.37 4.30 -0.32
CA LYS A 918 -37.33 3.84 0.69
C LYS A 918 -36.64 3.11 1.85
N ASP A 919 -35.50 2.47 1.59
CA ASP A 919 -34.75 1.73 2.61
C ASP A 919 -34.09 2.68 3.64
N PHE A 920 -33.94 3.97 3.29
CA PHE A 920 -33.37 5.00 4.17
C PHE A 920 -34.43 5.71 5.04
N GLU A 921 -35.71 5.35 4.94
CA GLU A 921 -36.76 5.94 5.76
C GLU A 921 -36.56 5.64 7.26
N LEU A 922 -36.71 6.67 8.08
CA LEU A 922 -36.41 6.59 9.50
C LEU A 922 -37.48 5.81 10.28
N PRO A 923 -37.08 4.98 11.26
CA PRO A 923 -38.00 4.20 12.07
C PRO A 923 -38.54 5.03 13.25
N ASP A 924 -39.86 5.17 13.34
CA ASP A 924 -40.53 5.94 14.41
C ASP A 924 -40.25 5.34 15.80
N ILE A 925 -40.04 4.02 15.87
CA ILE A 925 -39.83 3.29 17.13
C ILE A 925 -38.55 3.72 17.83
N ARG A 926 -37.53 4.12 17.06
CA ARG A 926 -36.26 4.63 17.59
C ARG A 926 -36.47 5.89 18.42
N ASN A 927 -37.23 6.85 17.89
CA ASN A 927 -37.48 8.14 18.56
C ASN A 927 -38.21 7.92 19.89
N LYS A 928 -39.14 6.95 19.93
CA LYS A 928 -39.83 6.54 21.15
C LYS A 928 -38.84 6.02 22.20
N ILE A 929 -37.99 5.06 21.84
CA ILE A 929 -37.00 4.45 22.77
C ILE A 929 -36.02 5.51 23.31
N LEU A 930 -35.50 6.40 22.46
CA LEU A 930 -34.59 7.47 22.89
C LEU A 930 -35.28 8.49 23.79
N SER A 931 -36.56 8.81 23.53
CA SER A 931 -37.35 9.72 24.37
C SER A 931 -37.60 9.13 25.77
N ASP A 932 -37.88 7.83 25.87
CA ASP A 932 -38.11 7.13 27.13
C ASP A 932 -36.82 7.06 27.97
N ALA A 933 -35.66 6.85 27.33
CA ALA A 933 -34.36 6.96 27.98
C ALA A 933 -34.10 8.38 28.51
N GLY A 934 -34.46 9.41 27.72
CA GLY A 934 -34.40 10.81 28.14
C GLY A 934 -35.26 11.13 29.35
N ARG A 935 -36.50 10.61 29.41
CA ARG A 935 -37.40 10.76 30.56
C ARG A 935 -36.85 10.06 31.81
N THR A 936 -36.30 8.86 31.64
CA THR A 936 -35.67 8.11 32.73
C THR A 936 -34.48 8.88 33.32
N LEU A 937 -33.64 9.47 32.46
CA LEU A 937 -32.53 10.30 32.92
C LEU A 937 -33.01 11.58 33.63
N ALA A 938 -34.07 12.22 33.13
CA ALA A 938 -34.67 13.38 33.78
C ALA A 938 -35.23 13.04 35.17
N SER A 939 -35.86 11.87 35.34
CA SER A 939 -36.35 11.41 36.64
C SER A 939 -35.21 11.15 37.64
N ARG A 940 -34.10 10.54 37.21
CA ARG A 940 -32.89 10.37 38.05
C ARG A 940 -32.26 11.71 38.43
N LYS A 941 -32.26 12.69 37.53
CA LYS A 941 -31.79 14.05 37.80
C LYS A 941 -32.65 14.76 38.86
N MET A 942 -33.97 14.57 38.84
CA MET A 942 -34.88 15.11 39.87
C MET A 942 -34.66 14.45 41.24
N GLN A 943 -34.47 13.13 41.28
CA GLN A 943 -34.16 12.41 42.54
C GLN A 943 -32.84 12.86 43.18
N ARG A 944 -31.86 13.33 42.38
CA ARG A 944 -30.54 13.78 42.84
C ARG A 944 -30.40 15.31 42.97
N MET A 945 -31.50 16.03 43.18
CA MET A 945 -31.49 17.50 43.37
C MET A 945 -30.73 18.25 42.26
N GLY A 946 -30.91 17.84 41.00
CA GLY A 946 -30.36 18.56 39.83
C GLY A 946 -28.97 18.11 39.37
N ARG A 947 -28.28 17.20 40.08
CA ARG A 947 -26.98 16.64 39.66
C ARG A 947 -27.14 15.33 38.89
N THR A 948 -26.67 15.30 37.64
CA THR A 948 -26.52 14.09 36.83
C THR A 948 -25.07 13.64 36.87
N SER A 949 -24.80 12.42 37.34
CA SER A 949 -23.45 11.85 37.28
C SER A 949 -23.18 11.25 35.89
N PRO A 950 -21.92 11.24 35.42
CA PRO A 950 -21.54 10.54 34.19
C PRO A 950 -21.95 9.07 34.16
N THR A 951 -21.90 8.39 35.32
CA THR A 951 -22.33 6.99 35.48
C THR A 951 -23.83 6.81 35.26
N ASP A 952 -24.67 7.75 35.71
CA ASP A 952 -26.12 7.65 35.48
C ASP A 952 -26.47 7.69 33.99
N ILE A 953 -25.73 8.48 33.21
CA ILE A 953 -25.93 8.59 31.76
C ILE A 953 -25.54 7.27 31.09
N ILE A 954 -24.39 6.71 31.46
CA ILE A 954 -23.92 5.42 30.93
C ILE A 954 -24.93 4.33 31.24
N ASP A 955 -25.40 4.20 32.49
CA ASP A 955 -26.33 3.16 32.90
C ASP A 955 -27.68 3.24 32.16
N VAL A 956 -28.22 4.45 31.97
CA VAL A 956 -29.51 4.64 31.28
C VAL A 956 -29.38 4.31 29.79
N TYR A 957 -28.29 4.71 29.13
CA TYR A 957 -28.11 4.54 27.70
C TYR A 957 -27.48 3.19 27.30
N ALA A 958 -26.81 2.49 28.22
CA ALA A 958 -26.30 1.14 27.97
C ALA A 958 -27.43 0.16 27.59
N GLY A 959 -28.56 0.21 28.32
CA GLY A 959 -29.73 -0.63 28.03
C GLY A 959 -30.60 -0.18 26.84
N VAL A 960 -30.23 0.92 26.16
CA VAL A 960 -30.96 1.40 24.97
C VAL A 960 -30.63 0.55 23.76
N GLN A 961 -29.37 0.16 23.56
CA GLN A 961 -28.97 -0.66 22.42
C GLN A 961 -29.67 -2.03 22.41
N ASP A 962 -29.75 -2.68 23.57
CA ASP A 962 -30.42 -3.97 23.73
C ASP A 962 -31.91 -3.93 23.38
N LYS A 963 -32.56 -2.77 23.54
CA LYS A 963 -33.97 -2.56 23.17
C LYS A 963 -34.12 -2.12 21.71
N LEU A 964 -33.15 -1.35 21.21
CA LEU A 964 -33.19 -0.75 19.88
C LEU A 964 -32.99 -1.80 18.78
N ILE A 965 -32.02 -2.71 18.94
CA ILE A 965 -31.71 -3.72 17.91
C ILE A 965 -32.92 -4.61 17.60
N PRO A 966 -33.60 -5.26 18.57
CA PRO A 966 -34.77 -6.10 18.28
C PRO A 966 -35.93 -5.32 17.67
N ALA A 967 -36.18 -4.09 18.15
CA ALA A 967 -37.26 -3.24 17.65
C ALA A 967 -37.05 -2.86 16.17
N LEU A 968 -35.81 -2.51 15.80
CA LEU A 968 -35.45 -2.21 14.41
C LEU A 968 -35.55 -3.46 13.52
N MET A 969 -35.12 -4.62 14.00
CA MET A 969 -35.23 -5.86 13.21
C MET A 969 -36.69 -6.21 12.90
N GLU A 970 -37.61 -6.05 13.85
CA GLU A 970 -39.04 -6.31 13.61
C GLU A 970 -39.67 -5.28 12.66
N GLU A 971 -39.30 -4.00 12.79
CA GLU A 971 -39.76 -2.97 11.86
C GLU A 971 -39.22 -3.19 10.44
N GLY A 972 -37.94 -3.60 10.33
CA GLY A 972 -37.29 -3.92 9.05
C GLY A 972 -37.94 -5.10 8.36
N ARG A 973 -38.35 -6.12 9.12
CA ARG A 973 -39.15 -7.24 8.63
C ARG A 973 -40.50 -6.79 8.08
N ARG A 974 -41.22 -5.90 8.79
CA ARG A 974 -42.55 -5.43 8.36
C ARG A 974 -42.51 -4.57 7.10
N LYS A 975 -41.47 -3.74 6.98
CA LYS A 975 -41.28 -2.82 5.84
C LYS A 975 -40.52 -3.47 4.67
N GLU A 976 -40.10 -4.73 4.80
CA GLU A 976 -39.22 -5.43 3.85
C GLU A 976 -37.97 -4.61 3.48
N ASN A 977 -37.34 -4.00 4.49
CA ASN A 977 -36.18 -3.12 4.31
C ASN A 977 -34.92 -3.92 3.94
N LYS A 978 -34.15 -3.44 2.96
CA LYS A 978 -32.93 -4.11 2.48
C LYS A 978 -31.82 -4.21 3.52
N PHE A 979 -31.68 -3.24 4.43
CA PHE A 979 -30.74 -3.33 5.55
C PHE A 979 -31.06 -4.53 6.44
N TYR A 980 -32.34 -4.79 6.70
CA TYR A 980 -32.76 -5.97 7.45
C TYR A 980 -32.45 -7.26 6.67
N GLU A 981 -32.74 -7.29 5.36
CA GLU A 981 -32.46 -8.46 4.53
C GLU A 981 -30.95 -8.80 4.48
N TRP A 982 -30.07 -7.79 4.42
CA TRP A 982 -28.62 -7.98 4.52
C TRP A 982 -28.19 -8.57 5.86
N ALA A 983 -28.77 -8.11 6.97
CA ALA A 983 -28.52 -8.65 8.31
C ALA A 983 -28.92 -10.12 8.43
N VAL A 984 -30.14 -10.45 7.98
CA VAL A 984 -30.74 -11.78 8.16
C VAL A 984 -30.15 -12.81 7.21
N SER A 985 -29.90 -12.42 5.96
CA SER A 985 -29.20 -13.28 5.00
C SER A 985 -27.76 -13.57 5.43
N GLY A 986 -27.14 -12.64 6.19
CA GLY A 986 -25.74 -12.70 6.59
C GLY A 986 -24.78 -12.35 5.47
N SER A 987 -25.27 -11.65 4.44
CA SER A 987 -24.48 -11.21 3.28
C SER A 987 -23.53 -10.07 3.64
N ARG A 988 -24.06 -9.01 4.25
CA ARG A 988 -23.36 -7.77 4.57
C ARG A 988 -23.83 -7.18 5.89
N GLY A 989 -22.87 -6.79 6.73
CA GLY A 989 -23.12 -6.06 7.97
C GLY A 989 -23.64 -6.92 9.13
N ASN A 990 -23.27 -6.53 10.35
CA ASN A 990 -23.83 -7.08 11.59
C ASN A 990 -25.08 -6.27 11.98
N PRO A 991 -26.14 -6.87 12.57
CA PRO A 991 -27.25 -6.15 13.21
C PRO A 991 -26.84 -4.92 14.04
N VAL A 992 -25.70 -4.95 14.74
CA VAL A 992 -25.16 -3.80 15.50
C VAL A 992 -24.75 -2.64 14.58
N GLN A 993 -24.07 -2.93 13.46
CA GLN A 993 -23.65 -1.92 12.49
C GLN A 993 -24.86 -1.30 11.79
N LEU A 994 -25.84 -2.14 11.43
CA LEU A 994 -27.08 -1.70 10.81
C LEU A 994 -27.92 -0.86 11.77
N SER A 995 -27.96 -1.24 13.06
CA SER A 995 -28.55 -0.41 14.11
C SER A 995 -27.86 0.94 14.25
N SER A 996 -26.58 1.08 13.88
CA SER A 996 -25.89 2.38 13.91
C SER A 996 -26.24 3.25 12.70
N ILE A 997 -26.47 2.65 11.53
CA ILE A 997 -26.88 3.34 10.29
C ILE A 997 -28.35 3.75 10.36
N TRP A 998 -29.24 2.83 10.73
CA TRP A 998 -30.69 3.03 10.71
C TRP A 998 -31.26 3.50 12.06
N GLY A 999 -30.68 3.04 13.17
CA GLY A 999 -31.08 3.36 14.54
C GLY A 999 -30.32 4.53 15.15
N ALA A 1000 -29.30 4.24 15.95
CA ALA A 1000 -28.33 5.18 16.51
C ALA A 1000 -27.12 4.40 17.08
N PRO A 1001 -25.89 4.93 17.01
CA PRO A 1001 -24.72 4.32 17.66
C PRO A 1001 -24.80 4.30 19.20
N VAL A 1002 -25.53 5.25 19.81
CA VAL A 1002 -25.75 5.39 21.25
C VAL A 1002 -24.50 5.68 22.08
N LEU A 1003 -23.61 4.72 22.34
CA LEU A 1003 -22.44 4.89 23.22
C LEU A 1003 -21.14 4.45 22.54
N VAL A 1004 -20.07 5.20 22.77
CA VAL A 1004 -18.72 4.94 22.23
C VAL A 1004 -17.68 4.99 23.34
N THR A 1005 -16.56 4.29 23.14
CA THR A 1005 -15.42 4.27 24.08
C THR A 1005 -14.29 5.19 23.62
N ASP A 1006 -13.56 5.76 24.57
CA ASP A 1006 -12.29 6.43 24.31
C ASP A 1006 -11.12 5.44 24.06
N LEU A 1007 -9.91 5.98 23.87
CA LEU A 1007 -8.68 5.20 23.66
C LEU A 1007 -8.27 4.36 24.88
N GLN A 1008 -8.87 4.59 26.06
CA GLN A 1008 -8.61 3.88 27.31
C GLN A 1008 -9.78 2.97 27.72
N ASP A 1009 -10.64 2.57 26.77
CA ASP A 1009 -11.84 1.74 27.01
C ASP A 1009 -12.89 2.36 27.93
N ARG A 1010 -12.81 3.66 28.23
CA ARG A 1010 -13.80 4.34 29.06
C ARG A 1010 -14.97 4.77 28.19
N VAL A 1011 -16.18 4.43 28.63
CA VAL A 1011 -17.40 4.85 27.93
C VAL A 1011 -17.56 6.36 28.05
N ILE A 1012 -17.70 7.05 26.92
CA ILE A 1012 -17.90 8.49 26.89
C ILE A 1012 -19.36 8.77 27.33
N PRO A 1013 -19.59 9.55 28.40
CA PRO A 1013 -20.92 9.80 28.97
C PRO A 1013 -21.77 10.77 28.13
N ARG A 1014 -21.54 10.83 26.82
CA ARG A 1014 -22.26 11.68 25.86
C ARG A 1014 -22.82 10.80 24.74
N PRO A 1015 -24.10 10.42 24.81
CA PRO A 1015 -24.66 9.49 23.85
C PRO A 1015 -24.88 10.15 22.48
N ILE A 1016 -24.65 9.36 21.42
CA ILE A 1016 -24.93 9.72 20.02
C ILE A 1016 -26.36 9.31 19.70
N LYS A 1017 -27.24 10.29 19.48
CA LYS A 1017 -28.68 10.06 19.30
C LYS A 1017 -29.09 10.03 17.83
N ARG A 1018 -28.37 10.76 16.98
CA ARG A 1018 -28.57 10.74 15.53
C ARG A 1018 -27.89 9.53 14.89
N ASN A 1019 -28.44 9.09 13.77
CA ASN A 1019 -27.82 8.04 12.95
C ASN A 1019 -27.03 8.63 11.78
N PHE A 1020 -26.37 7.76 11.02
CA PHE A 1020 -25.59 8.18 9.86
C PHE A 1020 -26.45 8.68 8.69
N ILE A 1021 -27.71 8.27 8.59
CA ILE A 1021 -28.67 8.72 7.56
C ILE A 1021 -29.11 10.17 7.81
N GLU A 1022 -29.41 10.52 9.06
CA GLU A 1022 -29.80 11.88 9.47
C GLU A 1022 -28.63 12.87 9.48
N GLY A 1023 -27.41 12.34 9.56
CA GLY A 1023 -26.20 13.13 9.76
C GLY A 1023 -25.96 13.49 11.23
N LEU A 1024 -24.76 13.22 11.70
CA LEU A 1024 -24.32 13.52 13.06
C LEU A 1024 -24.15 15.02 13.27
N THR A 1025 -24.49 15.53 14.46
CA THR A 1025 -24.11 16.90 14.85
C THR A 1025 -22.59 17.01 15.03
N PRO A 1026 -21.97 18.21 14.93
CA PRO A 1026 -20.52 18.38 15.13
C PRO A 1026 -20.00 17.76 16.44
N GLY A 1027 -20.77 17.87 17.53
CA GLY A 1027 -20.41 17.28 18.83
C GLY A 1027 -20.51 15.75 18.86
N GLU A 1028 -21.52 15.17 18.20
CA GLU A 1028 -21.67 13.72 18.07
C GLU A 1028 -20.62 13.13 17.12
N TYR A 1029 -20.33 13.81 16.02
CA TYR A 1029 -19.27 13.45 15.08
C TYR A 1029 -17.92 13.41 15.80
N PHE A 1030 -17.57 14.48 16.54
CA PHE A 1030 -16.34 14.52 17.32
C PHE A 1030 -16.27 13.40 18.37
N THR A 1031 -17.41 13.03 18.97
CA THR A 1031 -17.49 11.91 19.91
C THR A 1031 -17.25 10.57 19.21
N SER A 1032 -17.78 10.38 18.00
CA SER A 1032 -17.56 9.18 17.18
C SER A 1032 -16.10 9.01 16.72
N LEU A 1033 -15.35 10.11 16.56
CA LEU A 1033 -13.94 10.08 16.16
C LEU A 1033 -13.05 9.35 17.17
N TYR A 1034 -13.41 9.33 18.46
CA TYR A 1034 -12.66 8.56 19.46
C TYR A 1034 -12.72 7.06 19.16
N GLY A 1035 -13.92 6.57 18.83
CA GLY A 1035 -14.13 5.18 18.44
C GLY A 1035 -13.44 4.82 17.13
N ALA A 1036 -13.52 5.70 16.13
CA ALA A 1036 -12.83 5.52 14.85
C ALA A 1036 -11.29 5.50 15.02
N ARG A 1037 -10.70 6.49 15.71
CA ARG A 1037 -9.25 6.53 15.97
C ARG A 1037 -8.75 5.32 16.75
N LYS A 1038 -9.55 4.83 17.71
CA LYS A 1038 -9.26 3.59 18.42
C LYS A 1038 -9.20 2.41 17.46
N GLY A 1039 -10.17 2.26 16.55
CA GLY A 1039 -10.17 1.25 15.50
C GLY A 1039 -8.88 1.26 14.67
N ILE A 1040 -8.50 2.43 14.13
CA ILE A 1040 -7.25 2.62 13.35
C ILE A 1040 -6.01 2.19 14.16
N THR A 1041 -5.89 2.71 15.38
CA THR A 1041 -4.69 2.55 16.20
C THR A 1041 -4.56 1.12 16.70
N ALA A 1042 -5.65 0.53 17.22
CA ALA A 1042 -5.73 -0.85 17.64
C ALA A 1042 -5.32 -1.81 16.52
N ALA A 1043 -5.79 -1.60 15.30
CA ALA A 1043 -5.41 -2.45 14.17
C ALA A 1043 -3.90 -2.46 13.86
N LYS A 1044 -3.16 -1.40 14.23
CA LYS A 1044 -1.69 -1.33 14.04
C LYS A 1044 -0.90 -1.82 15.25
N THR A 1045 -1.37 -1.52 16.45
CA THR A 1045 -0.64 -1.82 17.70
C THR A 1045 -1.05 -3.15 18.32
N GLU A 1046 -2.33 -3.46 18.34
CA GLU A 1046 -2.86 -4.66 19.00
C GLU A 1046 -2.55 -5.93 18.22
N VAL A 1047 -2.34 -5.87 16.89
CA VAL A 1047 -1.98 -7.05 16.07
C VAL A 1047 -0.59 -7.61 16.43
N GLN A 1048 0.30 -6.80 17.01
CA GLN A 1048 1.65 -7.23 17.35
C GLN A 1048 1.68 -8.29 18.44
N LEU A 1049 0.81 -8.17 19.45
CA LEU A 1049 0.78 -9.04 20.62
C LEU A 1049 0.27 -10.46 20.27
N PRO A 1050 -0.88 -10.64 19.59
CA PRO A 1050 -1.33 -11.93 19.09
C PRO A 1050 -0.30 -12.60 18.18
N GLY A 1051 0.34 -11.83 17.29
CA GLY A 1051 1.38 -12.36 16.42
C GLY A 1051 2.64 -12.85 17.17
N ALA A 1052 3.01 -12.19 18.26
CA ALA A 1052 4.09 -12.65 19.14
C ALA A 1052 3.68 -13.91 19.92
N LEU A 1053 2.48 -13.91 20.50
CA LEU A 1053 1.93 -15.04 21.23
C LEU A 1053 1.80 -16.28 20.34
N ALA A 1054 1.35 -16.12 19.10
CA ALA A 1054 1.24 -17.20 18.12
C ALA A 1054 2.59 -17.91 17.92
N LYS A 1055 3.67 -17.13 17.82
CA LYS A 1055 5.03 -17.67 17.64
C LYS A 1055 5.50 -18.42 18.87
N GLU A 1056 5.24 -17.88 20.06
CA GLU A 1056 5.60 -18.51 21.33
C GLU A 1056 4.85 -19.83 21.53
N LEU A 1057 3.53 -19.82 21.32
CA LEU A 1057 2.72 -21.04 21.37
C LEU A 1057 3.16 -22.07 20.34
N THR A 1058 3.49 -21.64 19.12
CA THR A 1058 3.97 -22.56 18.07
C THR A 1058 5.32 -23.14 18.43
N ALA A 1059 6.25 -22.34 18.96
CA ALA A 1059 7.57 -22.79 19.36
C ALA A 1059 7.51 -23.79 20.54
N SER A 1060 6.66 -23.53 21.54
CA SER A 1060 6.49 -24.41 22.70
C SER A 1060 5.77 -25.72 22.37
N ASN A 1061 4.90 -25.72 21.36
CA ASN A 1061 4.06 -26.87 21.00
C ASN A 1061 4.54 -27.62 19.74
N VAL A 1062 5.65 -27.23 19.11
CA VAL A 1062 6.10 -27.83 17.84
C VAL A 1062 6.38 -29.33 17.95
N ASP A 1063 6.75 -29.81 19.14
CA ASP A 1063 7.05 -31.22 19.42
C ASP A 1063 5.79 -32.08 19.66
N LEU A 1064 4.59 -31.48 19.70
CA LEU A 1064 3.31 -32.19 19.89
C LEU A 1064 2.82 -32.79 18.56
N ILE A 1065 3.51 -33.85 18.14
CA ILE A 1065 3.21 -34.64 16.95
C ILE A 1065 2.49 -35.93 17.34
N VAL A 1066 1.57 -36.39 16.50
CA VAL A 1066 0.92 -37.70 16.68
C VAL A 1066 1.90 -38.81 16.33
N THR A 1067 2.29 -39.60 17.32
CA THR A 1067 3.33 -40.64 17.15
C THR A 1067 2.76 -42.05 17.04
N ILE A 1068 1.63 -42.32 17.69
CA ILE A 1068 0.97 -43.63 17.73
C ILE A 1068 -0.55 -43.48 17.61
N ALA A 1069 -1.24 -44.53 17.17
CA ALA A 1069 -2.69 -44.50 17.04
C ALA A 1069 -3.39 -44.43 18.43
N ASP A 1070 -3.04 -45.33 19.36
CA ASP A 1070 -3.63 -45.38 20.69
C ASP A 1070 -2.54 -45.71 21.74
N CYS A 1071 -2.45 -44.92 22.83
CA CYS A 1071 -1.57 -45.20 23.97
C CYS A 1071 -2.16 -46.20 25.00
N GLY A 1072 -3.41 -46.63 24.83
CA GLY A 1072 -4.08 -47.59 25.71
C GLY A 1072 -4.53 -47.03 27.07
N THR A 1073 -4.36 -45.74 27.33
CA THR A 1073 -4.76 -45.12 28.61
C THR A 1073 -6.27 -45.24 28.85
N ARG A 1074 -6.63 -45.42 30.13
CA ARG A 1074 -8.02 -45.33 30.63
C ARG A 1074 -8.25 -44.04 31.41
N LYS A 1075 -7.21 -43.22 31.57
CA LYS A 1075 -7.32 -41.90 32.18
C LYS A 1075 -7.98 -40.95 31.20
N GLY A 1076 -8.76 -40.03 31.73
CA GLY A 1076 -9.51 -39.05 30.97
C GLY A 1076 -10.04 -37.96 31.89
N ILE A 1077 -10.63 -36.94 31.29
CA ILE A 1077 -11.28 -35.83 31.99
C ILE A 1077 -12.77 -36.13 32.04
N ASP A 1078 -13.38 -35.90 33.19
CA ASP A 1078 -14.82 -36.04 33.37
C ASP A 1078 -15.50 -34.75 32.88
N PHE A 1079 -16.37 -34.88 31.88
CA PHE A 1079 -17.19 -33.78 31.34
C PHE A 1079 -18.65 -33.98 31.73
N ASP A 1080 -19.36 -32.88 31.98
CA ASP A 1080 -20.82 -32.90 32.05
C ASP A 1080 -21.40 -33.12 30.64
N ILE A 1081 -22.49 -33.86 30.51
CA ILE A 1081 -23.13 -34.15 29.21
C ILE A 1081 -23.78 -32.89 28.60
N SER A 1082 -24.01 -31.85 29.41
CA SER A 1082 -24.40 -30.53 28.93
C SER A 1082 -23.25 -29.73 28.32
N ASP A 1083 -21.99 -30.12 28.60
CA ASP A 1083 -20.81 -29.44 28.09
C ASP A 1083 -20.56 -29.77 26.61
N ARG A 1084 -20.28 -28.74 25.81
CA ARG A 1084 -19.94 -28.90 24.40
C ARG A 1084 -18.53 -29.42 24.20
N ASP A 1085 -17.64 -29.24 25.17
CA ASP A 1085 -16.23 -29.65 25.07
C ASP A 1085 -16.05 -31.18 25.09
N ALA A 1086 -17.10 -31.93 25.46
CA ALA A 1086 -17.15 -33.38 25.36
C ALA A 1086 -17.29 -33.89 23.92
N LEU A 1087 -17.83 -33.08 23.00
CA LEU A 1087 -18.03 -33.45 21.60
C LEU A 1087 -16.69 -33.71 20.90
N ASP A 1088 -16.71 -34.62 19.93
CA ASP A 1088 -15.55 -34.97 19.08
C ASP A 1088 -14.36 -35.57 19.85
N ARG A 1089 -14.54 -35.93 21.12
CA ARG A 1089 -13.59 -36.72 21.90
C ARG A 1089 -13.95 -38.20 21.88
N LEU A 1090 -13.05 -39.03 22.37
CA LEU A 1090 -13.25 -40.47 22.51
C LEU A 1090 -13.57 -40.82 23.96
N ALA A 1091 -14.53 -41.72 24.18
CA ALA A 1091 -14.83 -42.23 25.51
C ALA A 1091 -13.64 -43.01 26.10
N ALA A 1092 -13.19 -42.65 27.30
CA ALA A 1092 -12.04 -43.30 27.95
C ALA A 1092 -12.40 -44.68 28.53
N ILE A 1093 -13.65 -44.85 28.95
CA ILE A 1093 -14.24 -46.05 29.54
C ILE A 1093 -15.62 -46.31 28.96
N ASP A 1094 -16.12 -47.54 29.09
CA ASP A 1094 -17.50 -47.88 28.73
C ASP A 1094 -18.48 -47.14 29.64
N VAL A 1095 -19.50 -46.50 29.05
CA VAL A 1095 -20.59 -45.86 29.78
C VAL A 1095 -21.81 -46.78 29.75
N ARG A 1096 -22.35 -47.10 30.93
CA ARG A 1096 -23.48 -48.02 31.10
C ARG A 1096 -24.71 -47.30 31.65
N ASP A 1097 -25.89 -47.79 31.28
CA ASP A 1097 -27.15 -47.36 31.89
C ASP A 1097 -27.32 -47.94 33.31
N SER A 1098 -28.38 -47.52 34.01
CA SER A 1098 -28.76 -48.05 35.33
C SER A 1098 -29.12 -49.55 35.32
N SER A 1099 -29.34 -50.14 34.14
CA SER A 1099 -29.66 -51.56 33.93
C SER A 1099 -28.43 -52.40 33.56
N GLY A 1100 -27.24 -51.80 33.46
CA GLY A 1100 -25.97 -52.46 33.14
C GLY A 1100 -25.63 -52.59 31.65
N ASN A 1101 -26.48 -52.10 30.74
CA ASN A 1101 -26.24 -52.12 29.29
C ASN A 1101 -25.25 -51.04 28.89
N VAL A 1102 -24.31 -51.36 27.99
CA VAL A 1102 -23.33 -50.40 27.47
C VAL A 1102 -24.03 -49.46 26.48
N LEU A 1103 -24.16 -48.19 26.87
CA LEU A 1103 -24.67 -47.11 26.01
C LEU A 1103 -23.60 -46.62 25.04
N VAL A 1104 -22.34 -46.54 25.51
CA VAL A 1104 -21.20 -46.07 24.73
C VAL A 1104 -19.98 -46.93 25.06
N GLY A 1105 -19.44 -47.60 24.06
CA GLY A 1105 -18.20 -48.38 24.22
C GLY A 1105 -16.98 -47.49 24.33
N ARG A 1106 -15.93 -47.96 25.01
CA ARG A 1106 -14.61 -47.34 25.04
C ARG A 1106 -14.11 -47.05 23.63
N ASN A 1107 -13.40 -45.93 23.48
CA ASN A 1107 -12.89 -45.41 22.21
C ASN A 1107 -13.98 -45.04 21.18
N SER A 1108 -15.26 -45.06 21.54
CA SER A 1108 -16.31 -44.50 20.68
C SER A 1108 -16.23 -42.98 20.63
N ILE A 1109 -16.47 -42.41 19.46
CA ILE A 1109 -16.54 -40.97 19.24
C ILE A 1109 -17.81 -40.41 19.87
N ILE A 1110 -17.66 -39.37 20.67
CA ILE A 1110 -18.76 -38.67 21.34
C ILE A 1110 -19.39 -37.70 20.34
N THR A 1111 -20.47 -38.14 19.70
CA THR A 1111 -21.29 -37.31 18.79
C THR A 1111 -22.52 -36.75 19.49
N SER A 1112 -23.19 -35.76 18.90
CA SER A 1112 -24.45 -35.23 19.45
C SER A 1112 -25.52 -36.30 19.67
N ARG A 1113 -25.59 -37.30 18.77
CA ARG A 1113 -26.51 -38.46 18.93
C ARG A 1113 -26.17 -39.32 20.13
N VAL A 1114 -24.87 -39.47 20.41
CA VAL A 1114 -24.37 -40.20 21.59
C VAL A 1114 -24.73 -39.44 22.86
N ILE A 1115 -24.52 -38.13 22.90
CA ILE A 1115 -24.94 -37.25 24.01
C ILE A 1115 -26.44 -37.36 24.26
N ASP A 1116 -27.28 -37.31 23.21
CA ASP A 1116 -28.72 -37.44 23.35
C ASP A 1116 -29.14 -38.83 23.88
N SER A 1117 -28.42 -39.88 23.48
CA SER A 1117 -28.63 -41.24 23.98
C SER A 1117 -28.24 -41.36 25.46
N LEU A 1118 -27.15 -40.71 25.89
CA LEU A 1118 -26.71 -40.66 27.28
C LEU A 1118 -27.69 -39.88 28.16
N LYS A 1119 -28.25 -38.76 27.66
CA LYS A 1119 -29.30 -38.00 28.34
C LYS A 1119 -30.56 -38.85 28.56
N LYS A 1120 -30.99 -39.59 27.54
CA LYS A 1120 -32.12 -40.53 27.66
C LYS A 1120 -31.83 -41.67 28.64
N GLY A 1121 -30.57 -42.10 28.71
CA GLY A 1121 -30.09 -43.12 29.65
C GLY A 1121 -29.87 -42.62 31.09
N GLY A 1122 -30.14 -41.35 31.40
CA GLY A 1122 -30.00 -40.78 32.75
C GLY A 1122 -28.56 -40.60 33.24
N VAL A 1123 -27.57 -40.65 32.35
CA VAL A 1123 -26.16 -40.40 32.68
C VAL A 1123 -25.95 -38.88 32.78
N LEU A 1124 -25.15 -38.42 33.75
CA LEU A 1124 -24.84 -36.99 33.96
C LEU A 1124 -23.44 -36.58 33.49
N THR A 1125 -22.46 -37.48 33.58
CA THR A 1125 -21.07 -37.22 33.21
C THR A 1125 -20.50 -38.29 32.29
N ILE A 1126 -19.57 -37.89 31.42
CA ILE A 1126 -18.83 -38.78 30.54
C ILE A 1126 -17.34 -38.55 30.69
N LYS A 1127 -16.58 -39.64 30.89
CA LYS A 1127 -15.12 -39.58 30.94
C LYS A 1127 -14.54 -39.67 29.54
N ALA A 1128 -13.98 -38.58 29.05
CA ALA A 1128 -13.42 -38.48 27.71
C ALA A 1128 -11.89 -38.43 27.73
N ARG A 1129 -11.25 -39.02 26.72
CA ARG A 1129 -9.80 -38.98 26.55
C ARG A 1129 -9.35 -37.55 26.24
N SER A 1130 -8.16 -37.20 26.71
CA SER A 1130 -7.56 -35.88 26.51
C SER A 1130 -6.05 -35.98 26.31
N VAL A 1131 -5.49 -34.99 25.63
CA VAL A 1131 -4.04 -34.82 25.42
C VAL A 1131 -3.29 -34.76 26.77
N THR A 1132 -3.87 -34.08 27.77
CA THR A 1132 -3.28 -33.95 29.12
C THR A 1132 -3.15 -35.27 29.87
N THR A 1133 -3.95 -36.28 29.51
CA THR A 1133 -3.97 -37.61 30.13
C THR A 1133 -3.28 -38.69 29.26
N CYS A 1134 -2.64 -38.27 28.17
CA CYS A 1134 -2.00 -39.18 27.23
C CYS A 1134 -0.71 -39.77 27.82
N GLU A 1135 -0.56 -41.09 27.73
CA GLU A 1135 0.62 -41.82 28.24
C GLU A 1135 1.62 -42.18 27.12
N ALA A 1136 1.58 -41.46 26.00
CA ALA A 1136 2.56 -41.63 24.93
C ALA A 1136 3.94 -41.11 25.38
N LEU A 1137 5.01 -41.88 25.12
CA LEU A 1137 6.38 -41.52 25.52
C LEU A 1137 6.92 -40.26 24.83
N LYS A 1138 6.51 -40.04 23.57
CA LYS A 1138 6.87 -38.86 22.77
C LYS A 1138 5.62 -38.38 22.02
N GLY A 1139 5.41 -37.07 22.01
CA GLY A 1139 4.24 -36.47 21.37
C GLY A 1139 2.92 -36.96 22.00
N VAL A 1140 1.93 -37.25 21.16
CA VAL A 1140 0.59 -37.68 21.58
C VAL A 1140 0.07 -38.86 20.76
N CYS A 1141 -0.92 -39.59 21.27
CA CYS A 1141 -1.63 -40.59 20.47
C CYS A 1141 -2.86 -39.99 19.75
N ALA A 1142 -3.24 -40.57 18.61
CA ALA A 1142 -4.36 -40.09 17.80
C ALA A 1142 -5.69 -40.15 18.58
N SER A 1143 -5.91 -41.20 19.37
CA SER A 1143 -7.12 -41.35 20.19
C SER A 1143 -7.26 -40.30 21.30
N CYS A 1144 -6.16 -39.80 21.88
CA CYS A 1144 -6.20 -38.74 22.90
C CYS A 1144 -6.27 -37.34 22.29
N ALA A 1145 -5.79 -37.16 21.05
CA ALA A 1145 -5.92 -35.92 20.31
C ALA A 1145 -7.38 -35.62 19.92
N GLY A 1146 -8.19 -36.67 19.70
CA GLY A 1146 -9.60 -36.54 19.36
C GLY A 1146 -9.86 -36.43 17.86
N VAL A 1147 -11.10 -36.09 17.49
CA VAL A 1147 -11.55 -36.05 16.11
C VAL A 1147 -11.29 -34.67 15.50
N GLN A 1148 -10.71 -34.68 14.30
CA GLN A 1148 -10.37 -33.49 13.53
C GLN A 1148 -11.60 -32.84 12.88
N GLU A 1149 -11.36 -31.81 12.07
CA GLU A 1149 -12.41 -31.03 11.40
C GLU A 1149 -13.14 -31.84 10.32
N ASN A 1150 -12.42 -32.76 9.68
CA ASN A 1150 -12.95 -33.68 8.67
C ASN A 1150 -13.75 -34.86 9.25
N GLY A 1151 -13.92 -34.91 10.57
CA GLY A 1151 -14.63 -36.01 11.25
C GLY A 1151 -13.81 -37.30 11.41
N ARG A 1152 -12.51 -37.29 11.08
CA ARG A 1152 -11.60 -38.43 11.22
C ARG A 1152 -10.58 -38.21 12.34
N LEU A 1153 -9.93 -39.28 12.78
CA LEU A 1153 -8.80 -39.21 13.70
C LEU A 1153 -7.55 -38.67 12.98
N PRO A 1154 -6.65 -37.96 13.68
CA PRO A 1154 -5.41 -37.47 13.09
C PRO A 1154 -4.50 -38.61 12.66
N GLY A 1155 -3.80 -38.39 11.54
CA GLY A 1155 -2.82 -39.34 11.02
C GLY A 1155 -1.54 -39.35 11.85
N ILE A 1156 -0.82 -40.47 11.81
CA ILE A 1156 0.53 -40.55 12.39
C ILE A 1156 1.45 -39.57 11.63
N GLY A 1157 2.22 -38.78 12.38
CA GLY A 1157 3.09 -37.73 11.86
C GLY A 1157 2.44 -36.35 11.77
N GLU A 1158 1.15 -36.22 12.06
CA GLU A 1158 0.48 -34.91 12.03
C GLU A 1158 0.85 -34.06 13.26
N ASN A 1159 1.18 -32.79 13.02
CA ASN A 1159 1.56 -31.86 14.06
C ASN A 1159 0.32 -31.11 14.59
N ILE A 1160 -0.32 -31.68 15.61
CA ILE A 1160 -1.48 -31.07 16.25
C ILE A 1160 -1.10 -29.83 17.08
N GLY A 1161 0.13 -29.75 17.58
CA GLY A 1161 0.62 -28.62 18.35
C GLY A 1161 0.62 -27.31 17.56
N VAL A 1162 1.24 -27.33 16.37
CA VAL A 1162 1.26 -26.18 15.46
C VAL A 1162 -0.17 -25.81 15.03
N LYS A 1163 -0.99 -26.82 14.70
CA LYS A 1163 -2.38 -26.64 14.26
C LYS A 1163 -3.22 -25.91 15.31
N HIS A 1164 -3.20 -26.39 16.55
CA HIS A 1164 -3.96 -25.79 17.65
C HIS A 1164 -3.40 -24.42 18.09
N SER A 1165 -2.07 -24.24 18.06
CA SER A 1165 -1.44 -22.94 18.34
C SER A 1165 -1.91 -21.86 17.35
N MET A 1166 -1.99 -22.19 16.05
CA MET A 1166 -2.51 -21.28 15.03
C MET A 1166 -4.00 -20.97 15.23
N SER A 1167 -4.81 -21.98 15.57
CA SER A 1167 -6.25 -21.79 15.81
C SER A 1167 -6.57 -20.95 17.03
N LEU A 1168 -5.72 -20.98 18.05
CA LEU A 1168 -5.87 -20.07 19.18
C LEU A 1168 -5.46 -18.64 18.81
N ALA A 1169 -4.42 -18.48 17.98
CA ALA A 1169 -3.86 -17.18 17.62
C ALA A 1169 -4.68 -16.40 16.57
N GLU A 1170 -5.29 -17.10 15.61
CA GLU A 1170 -6.07 -16.49 14.53
C GLU A 1170 -7.20 -15.59 15.07
N PRO A 1171 -8.11 -16.08 15.94
CA PRO A 1171 -9.19 -15.26 16.48
C PRO A 1171 -8.70 -14.03 17.24
N LEU A 1172 -7.55 -14.12 17.91
CA LEU A 1172 -6.98 -13.00 18.66
C LEU A 1172 -6.50 -11.90 17.73
N THR A 1173 -5.92 -12.28 16.60
CA THR A 1173 -5.49 -11.33 15.56
C THR A 1173 -6.71 -10.75 14.84
N GLN A 1174 -7.71 -11.58 14.55
CA GLN A 1174 -8.98 -11.15 13.97
C GLN A 1174 -9.77 -10.24 14.91
N MET A 1175 -9.76 -10.48 16.22
CA MET A 1175 -10.38 -9.60 17.21
C MET A 1175 -9.75 -8.20 17.16
N ALA A 1176 -8.41 -8.12 17.17
CA ALA A 1176 -7.69 -6.85 17.06
C ALA A 1176 -7.98 -6.13 15.72
N LEU A 1177 -8.12 -6.86 14.62
CA LEU A 1177 -8.50 -6.31 13.31
C LEU A 1177 -9.98 -5.89 13.25
N SER A 1178 -10.87 -6.64 13.90
CA SER A 1178 -12.32 -6.41 13.92
C SER A 1178 -12.73 -5.15 14.67
N THR A 1179 -11.85 -4.62 15.53
CA THR A 1179 -12.00 -3.31 16.19
C THR A 1179 -12.19 -2.17 15.18
N LYS A 1180 -11.64 -2.30 13.95
CA LYS A 1180 -11.94 -1.37 12.85
C LYS A 1180 -13.42 -1.34 12.48
N HIS A 1181 -14.07 -2.49 12.44
CA HIS A 1181 -15.43 -2.65 11.96
C HIS A 1181 -16.50 -2.32 13.01
N THR A 1182 -16.15 -2.34 14.30
CA THR A 1182 -17.08 -2.02 15.40
C THR A 1182 -17.02 -0.56 15.84
N ALA A 1183 -16.09 0.24 15.28
CA ALA A 1183 -15.94 1.68 15.51
C ALA A 1183 -15.97 2.10 17.00
N GLY A 1184 -15.51 1.22 17.90
CA GLY A 1184 -15.44 1.50 19.34
C GLY A 1184 -16.80 1.65 20.05
N ILE A 1185 -17.88 1.06 19.53
CA ILE A 1185 -19.20 1.04 20.19
C ILE A 1185 -19.12 0.28 21.54
N ALA A 1186 -19.63 0.89 22.61
CA ALA A 1186 -19.60 0.32 23.95
C ALA A 1186 -20.65 -0.80 24.11
N GLY A 1187 -20.22 -2.07 24.16
CA GLY A 1187 -21.10 -3.24 24.31
C GLY A 1187 -20.45 -4.57 23.93
N SER A 1188 -19.37 -4.53 23.15
CA SER A 1188 -18.53 -5.69 22.81
C SER A 1188 -17.66 -6.11 23.99
N LYS A 1189 -18.18 -6.91 24.92
CA LYS A 1189 -17.39 -7.56 25.99
C LYS A 1189 -16.54 -8.69 25.41
N GLY A 1190 -15.37 -8.36 24.87
CA GLY A 1190 -14.29 -9.33 24.61
C GLY A 1190 -13.36 -9.39 25.82
N MET A 1191 -12.96 -10.59 26.26
CA MET A 1191 -11.82 -10.73 27.18
C MET A 1191 -10.59 -10.07 26.54
N GLY A 1192 -9.97 -9.12 27.24
CA GLY A 1192 -8.78 -8.44 26.75
C GLY A 1192 -7.57 -9.37 26.66
N MET A 1193 -6.68 -9.11 25.70
CA MET A 1193 -5.42 -9.85 25.50
C MET A 1193 -4.58 -9.95 26.78
N SER A 1194 -4.68 -8.95 27.67
CA SER A 1194 -4.03 -8.96 28.99
C SER A 1194 -4.45 -10.16 29.85
N ALA A 1195 -5.73 -10.53 29.86
CA ALA A 1195 -6.22 -11.67 30.63
C ALA A 1195 -5.66 -13.00 30.10
N ILE A 1196 -5.63 -13.16 28.76
CA ILE A 1196 -5.05 -14.35 28.11
C ILE A 1196 -3.57 -14.46 28.41
N LYS A 1197 -2.86 -13.34 28.33
CA LYS A 1197 -1.44 -13.27 28.68
C LYS A 1197 -1.20 -13.65 30.14
N THR A 1198 -2.00 -13.16 31.08
CA THR A 1198 -1.91 -13.55 32.50
C THR A 1198 -2.19 -15.04 32.73
N ILE A 1199 -3.12 -15.63 31.99
CA ILE A 1199 -3.41 -17.08 32.07
C ILE A 1199 -2.22 -17.90 31.56
N LEU A 1200 -1.59 -17.47 30.46
CA LEU A 1200 -0.49 -18.20 29.83
C LEU A 1200 0.86 -18.00 30.52
N GLU A 1201 1.13 -16.80 31.06
CA GLU A 1201 2.41 -16.46 31.69
C GLU A 1201 2.60 -17.06 33.09
N MET A 1202 1.64 -17.82 33.64
CA MET A 1202 1.62 -18.38 35.00
C MET A 1202 2.32 -17.47 36.03
N PRO A 1203 1.61 -16.66 36.82
CA PRO A 1203 2.26 -15.71 37.73
C PRO A 1203 3.34 -16.44 38.54
N ALA A 1204 4.58 -15.94 38.42
CA ALA A 1204 5.73 -16.49 39.13
C ALA A 1204 5.35 -16.58 40.62
N SER A 1205 5.10 -17.81 41.07
CA SER A 1205 4.67 -18.13 42.43
C SER A 1205 5.77 -17.87 43.44
#